data_AF-A0A1C3EIX4-F1
#
_entry.id   AF-A0A1C3EIX4-F1
#
_cell.length_a   1.000
_cell.length_b   1.000
_cell.length_c   1.000
_cell.angle_alpha   90.00
_cell.angle_beta   90.00
_cell.angle_gamma   90.00
#
_symmetry.space_group_name_H-M   'P 1'
#
loop_
_entity.id
_entity.type
_entity.pdbx_description
1 polymer ?
#
loop_
_entity_poly.entity_id
_entity_poly.type
_entity_poly.pdbx_seq_one_letter_code
_entity_poly.pdbx_strand_id
1 'polypeptide(L)'
;MSWWNNNSKQRDSSTDGSKHLLLALNSAQTAIVTVDKKLNVSFVNEKALELLSMHRDIFRAWNTNFQARREWLIGQNIDIFHTDFSEHNGSLNDLSNRKYEAEITAKGANIHLAITAFNDEKGEHVGNVLEFDDVTEHRQQEAERARLQTAIDQSLTALAMVNRDFEITYINQQTLRLFEKHASAFQTIWSDFTADPDWLMGRCIENLYADPQHQYTLMSDPNNLPHCTDITIDGLVIELNMSAIVDANGDYIGNGLEWRDVTDIRSQERKAGRLVSAVEGMTTNIMMADRNGIIKYSNPALTTMFRHRERELQSLFQGFNADKLDGVNIDVFFKNSTHQHDTYSDPARMPFTSHIAIGGLEFDVTCIAMHDAGGSYLGPALQWEDVTEQNAGQRDVQRLITDASKGVLDSRIDTENYSGFMANLGGAINGLISSIVEPLNQCQSVMSKVAEGDLKVEMPDNYQGDFKQLSNAVNRSIINLREMVGKITDSTTKVASASNEIAEGNSDLSERTEEQASSLEETAASMEEMTATVKQNAEGAEAANKLSEDASKKAQKGGDVVSQAVSAMGEINQASKKIADIISVIDEIAFQTNLLALNAAVEAARAGEQGRGFAVVAGEVRSLAQRSAGAAKEIKDLIKDSVEKVSEGSRLVDESGDVLNQIVDAVGEVSALISNINSASQEQATGIDEISKAIEKMDEMTQQNAALVEQATASSQSLREEGKELLNLISFFRVDEAKAAIRTPSVRKQKTEEPAQRSSLRKQEARETVRTSSARKQESKETVRTSSARKQESKETIRTSSERKKATKEPIRTPSIRKKDTEAKKRKSVEEKTVTGRDKPAKENKPVISERRKRSKERAEAARRKSAAKRVANSDLVIGNTDPDDEWEEF
;
A
#
# COMPACT_ATOMS: atom_id res chain seq x y z
N MET A 1 166.11 1.71 6.70
CA MET A 1 166.08 0.45 7.45
C MET A 1 167.51 -0.10 7.59
N SER A 2 168.29 0.45 8.53
CA SER A 2 169.68 0.00 8.79
C SER A 2 170.21 0.40 10.18
N TRP A 3 169.61 1.41 10.83
CA TRP A 3 169.91 1.81 12.22
C TRP A 3 169.32 0.84 13.26
N TRP A 4 169.51 -0.47 13.05
CA TRP A 4 168.94 -1.55 13.86
C TRP A 4 169.77 -2.85 13.82
N ASN A 5 171.11 -2.77 13.78
CA ASN A 5 171.95 -3.92 14.13
C ASN A 5 173.39 -3.55 14.55
N ASN A 6 173.79 -3.97 15.75
CA ASN A 6 175.11 -3.79 16.41
C ASN A 6 175.61 -2.32 16.59
N ASN A 7 176.40 -1.99 17.63
CA ASN A 7 177.05 -2.82 18.66
C ASN A 7 176.94 -2.17 20.06
N SER A 8 177.30 -2.91 21.11
CA SER A 8 177.09 -2.53 22.52
C SER A 8 177.96 -1.34 23.01
N LYS A 9 177.33 -0.35 23.66
CA LYS A 9 177.44 -0.10 25.13
C LYS A 9 176.71 1.18 25.60
N GLN A 10 176.12 1.06 26.81
CA GLN A 10 175.65 2.12 27.73
C GLN A 10 174.39 2.97 27.38
N ARG A 11 173.47 2.93 28.36
CA ARG A 11 172.47 3.94 28.79
C ARG A 11 171.14 4.14 28.04
N ASP A 12 170.17 3.32 28.47
CA ASP A 12 168.95 3.71 29.19
C ASP A 12 167.81 4.53 28.54
N SER A 13 166.58 4.16 28.94
CA SER A 13 165.32 4.94 28.88
C SER A 13 164.71 5.34 27.52
N SER A 14 164.21 4.36 26.74
CA SER A 14 163.24 4.64 25.65
C SER A 14 162.33 3.48 25.19
N THR A 15 162.54 2.24 25.65
CA THR A 15 162.06 1.02 24.95
C THR A 15 160.62 0.55 25.23
N ASP A 16 159.82 1.27 26.01
CA ASP A 16 158.51 0.78 26.48
C ASP A 16 157.30 1.39 25.72
N GLY A 17 157.35 2.70 25.42
CA GLY A 17 156.23 3.43 24.80
C GLY A 17 155.80 2.88 23.43
N SER A 18 156.73 2.36 22.64
CA SER A 18 156.46 1.77 21.32
C SER A 18 155.52 0.56 21.37
N LYS A 19 155.52 -0.21 22.48
CA LYS A 19 154.63 -1.36 22.65
C LYS A 19 153.21 -0.93 23.02
N HIS A 20 153.09 0.07 23.89
CA HIS A 20 151.78 0.59 24.30
C HIS A 20 150.99 1.22 23.15
N LEU A 21 151.66 1.93 22.22
CA LEU A 21 151.01 2.47 21.02
C LEU A 21 150.48 1.38 20.07
N LEU A 22 151.24 0.30 19.85
CA LEU A 22 150.80 -0.83 19.03
C LEU A 22 149.62 -1.59 19.69
N LEU A 23 149.62 -1.72 21.02
CA LEU A 23 148.49 -2.25 21.78
C LEU A 23 147.24 -1.36 21.66
N ALA A 24 147.40 -0.03 21.77
CA ALA A 24 146.31 0.93 21.62
C ALA A 24 145.66 0.84 20.23
N LEU A 25 146.47 0.85 19.15
CA LEU A 25 145.99 0.71 17.77
C LEU A 25 145.29 -0.64 17.51
N ASN A 26 145.77 -1.73 18.14
CA ASN A 26 145.09 -3.02 18.10
C ASN A 26 143.78 -3.08 18.90
N SER A 27 143.57 -2.18 19.87
CA SER A 27 142.37 -2.11 20.70
C SER A 27 141.28 -1.14 20.19
N ALA A 28 141.57 -0.36 19.14
CA ALA A 28 140.59 0.53 18.52
C ALA A 28 139.43 -0.28 17.90
N GLN A 29 138.18 0.20 18.11
CA GLN A 29 137.01 -0.48 17.53
C GLN A 29 136.83 -0.20 16.03
N THR A 30 137.35 0.92 15.54
CA THR A 30 137.44 1.23 14.10
C THR A 30 138.39 0.26 13.41
N ALA A 31 138.07 -0.13 12.17
CA ALA A 31 138.95 -0.93 11.33
C ALA A 31 140.11 -0.07 10.80
N ILE A 32 141.31 -0.20 11.39
CA ILE A 32 142.48 0.63 11.08
C ILE A 32 143.55 -0.14 10.29
N VAL A 33 143.97 0.43 9.17
CA VAL A 33 145.14 0.05 8.36
C VAL A 33 146.09 1.25 8.29
N THR A 34 147.40 1.07 8.32
CA THR A 34 148.35 2.17 8.05
C THR A 34 149.39 1.80 6.99
N VAL A 35 149.71 2.75 6.11
CA VAL A 35 150.65 2.59 4.99
C VAL A 35 151.85 3.54 5.12
N ASP A 36 153.00 3.18 4.53
CA ASP A 36 154.21 4.00 4.51
C ASP A 36 154.19 5.13 3.43
N LYS A 37 155.25 5.96 3.35
CA LYS A 37 155.41 7.00 2.30
C LYS A 37 155.32 6.46 0.85
N LYS A 38 155.34 5.14 0.62
CA LYS A 38 155.20 4.48 -0.68
C LYS A 38 153.86 3.74 -0.81
N LEU A 39 152.91 4.05 0.08
CA LEU A 39 151.58 3.47 0.18
C LEU A 39 151.56 1.95 0.43
N ASN A 40 152.63 1.38 1.00
CA ASN A 40 152.64 -0.04 1.37
C ASN A 40 152.20 -0.23 2.81
N VAL A 41 151.29 -1.17 3.04
CA VAL A 41 150.69 -1.50 4.34
C VAL A 41 151.77 -1.89 5.34
N SER A 42 151.92 -1.06 6.37
CA SER A 42 152.89 -1.19 7.44
C SER A 42 152.29 -1.83 8.70
N PHE A 43 150.99 -1.63 8.94
CA PHE A 43 150.24 -2.19 10.08
C PHE A 43 148.76 -2.36 9.73
N VAL A 44 148.10 -3.32 10.39
CA VAL A 44 146.66 -3.64 10.28
C VAL A 44 146.18 -4.09 11.66
N ASN A 45 145.11 -3.49 12.19
CA ASN A 45 144.51 -3.91 13.47
C ASN A 45 143.54 -5.10 13.30
N GLU A 46 143.14 -5.73 14.40
CA GLU A 46 142.21 -6.88 14.33
C GLU A 46 140.84 -6.49 13.75
N LYS A 47 140.35 -5.27 13.99
CA LYS A 47 139.05 -4.85 13.45
C LYS A 47 139.07 -4.63 11.93
N ALA A 48 140.18 -4.19 11.37
CA ALA A 48 140.39 -4.22 9.93
C ALA A 48 140.44 -5.65 9.41
N LEU A 49 141.11 -6.58 10.10
CA LEU A 49 141.11 -7.99 9.68
C LEU A 49 139.71 -8.62 9.75
N GLU A 50 138.90 -8.29 10.75
CA GLU A 50 137.50 -8.73 10.83
C GLU A 50 136.65 -8.15 9.69
N LEU A 51 136.64 -6.82 9.49
CA LEU A 51 135.83 -6.16 8.46
C LEU A 51 136.24 -6.61 7.05
N LEU A 52 137.55 -6.61 6.75
CA LEU A 52 138.09 -7.07 5.46
C LEU A 52 137.91 -8.58 5.25
N SER A 53 137.73 -9.38 6.31
CA SER A 53 137.44 -10.81 6.21
C SER A 53 135.95 -11.13 6.13
N MET A 54 135.09 -10.30 6.72
CA MET A 54 133.63 -10.36 6.56
C MET A 54 133.26 -9.99 5.12
N HIS A 55 133.77 -8.86 4.65
CA HIS A 55 133.57 -8.34 3.30
C HIS A 55 134.59 -8.83 2.27
N ARG A 56 135.24 -9.97 2.53
CA ARG A 56 136.32 -10.51 1.69
C ARG A 56 135.91 -10.69 0.23
N ASP A 57 134.66 -11.09 -0.01
CA ASP A 57 134.14 -11.36 -1.35
C ASP A 57 133.77 -10.08 -2.14
N ILE A 58 133.78 -8.91 -1.49
CA ILE A 58 133.75 -7.59 -2.13
C ILE A 58 135.15 -7.28 -2.68
N PHE A 59 136.18 -7.26 -1.83
CA PHE A 59 137.57 -7.01 -2.25
C PHE A 59 138.07 -8.03 -3.28
N ARG A 60 137.64 -9.30 -3.18
CA ARG A 60 137.93 -10.34 -4.18
C ARG A 60 137.23 -10.19 -5.53
N ALA A 61 136.20 -9.36 -5.64
CA ALA A 61 135.61 -9.03 -6.93
C ALA A 61 136.55 -8.20 -7.82
N TRP A 62 137.56 -7.55 -7.21
CA TRP A 62 138.47 -6.61 -7.87
C TRP A 62 139.92 -7.11 -7.84
N ASN A 63 140.37 -7.59 -6.67
CA ASN A 63 141.64 -8.30 -6.52
C ASN A 63 141.36 -9.76 -6.15
N THR A 64 141.26 -10.64 -7.14
CA THR A 64 140.94 -12.07 -6.94
C THR A 64 141.92 -12.82 -6.03
N ASN A 65 143.15 -12.30 -5.88
CA ASN A 65 144.17 -12.85 -4.99
C ASN A 65 144.09 -12.33 -3.55
N PHE A 66 143.15 -11.41 -3.23
CA PHE A 66 143.03 -10.77 -1.93
C PHE A 66 142.87 -11.78 -0.77
N GLN A 67 143.64 -11.56 0.30
CA GLN A 67 143.58 -12.33 1.53
C GLN A 67 143.54 -11.39 2.74
N ALA A 68 142.41 -11.37 3.46
CA ALA A 68 142.30 -10.69 4.75
C ALA A 68 143.06 -11.46 5.85
N ARG A 69 144.40 -11.37 5.84
CA ARG A 69 145.34 -11.95 6.81
C ARG A 69 146.54 -11.04 6.97
N ARG A 70 147.03 -10.88 8.21
CA ARG A 70 148.08 -9.89 8.51
C ARG A 70 149.39 -10.18 7.77
N GLU A 71 149.77 -11.45 7.58
CA GLU A 71 151.00 -11.83 6.86
C GLU A 71 150.90 -11.60 5.35
N TRP A 72 149.69 -11.58 4.79
CA TRP A 72 149.50 -11.26 3.37
C TRP A 72 149.36 -9.76 3.13
N LEU A 73 148.67 -9.04 4.02
CA LEU A 73 148.39 -7.60 3.88
C LEU A 73 149.65 -6.75 4.11
N ILE A 74 150.48 -7.04 5.13
CA ILE A 74 151.67 -6.24 5.41
C ILE A 74 152.67 -6.36 4.24
N GLY A 75 153.08 -5.21 3.70
CA GLY A 75 153.95 -5.09 2.53
C GLY A 75 153.24 -5.02 1.18
N GLN A 76 151.92 -5.24 1.11
CA GLN A 76 151.13 -4.93 -0.11
C GLN A 76 150.97 -3.43 -0.27
N ASN A 77 150.74 -2.97 -1.50
CA ASN A 77 150.32 -1.59 -1.73
C ASN A 77 148.83 -1.38 -1.37
N ILE A 78 148.44 -0.12 -1.11
CA ILE A 78 147.08 0.30 -0.75
C ILE A 78 146.04 -0.11 -1.81
N ASP A 79 146.46 -0.23 -3.07
CA ASP A 79 145.65 -0.55 -4.24
C ASP A 79 144.77 -1.80 -4.10
N ILE A 80 145.11 -2.70 -3.18
CA ILE A 80 144.32 -3.90 -2.88
C ILE A 80 142.89 -3.62 -2.39
N PHE A 81 142.56 -2.38 -2.01
CA PHE A 81 141.26 -1.98 -1.45
C PHE A 81 140.30 -1.29 -2.44
N HIS A 82 140.75 -0.93 -3.66
CA HIS A 82 139.92 -0.18 -4.63
C HIS A 82 140.20 -0.55 -6.09
N THR A 83 139.24 -0.32 -6.99
CA THR A 83 139.33 -0.71 -8.42
C THR A 83 140.14 0.23 -9.31
N ASP A 84 140.17 1.53 -9.00
CA ASP A 84 140.75 2.53 -9.90
C ASP A 84 141.67 3.49 -9.14
N PHE A 85 142.92 3.55 -9.57
CA PHE A 85 143.97 4.39 -9.02
C PHE A 85 144.44 5.47 -10.01
N SER A 86 143.92 5.45 -11.25
CA SER A 86 144.36 6.26 -12.38
C SER A 86 144.20 7.76 -12.10
N GLU A 87 143.09 8.15 -11.48
CA GLU A 87 142.77 9.53 -11.14
C GLU A 87 143.26 9.96 -9.74
N HIS A 88 143.73 9.02 -8.91
CA HIS A 88 143.96 9.26 -7.47
C HIS A 88 145.42 9.16 -7.01
N ASN A 89 146.30 8.49 -7.78
CA ASN A 89 147.73 8.41 -7.50
C ASN A 89 148.40 9.80 -7.39
N GLY A 90 147.88 10.80 -8.12
CA GLY A 90 148.31 12.20 -8.01
C GLY A 90 147.87 12.91 -6.72
N SER A 91 146.80 12.46 -6.06
CA SER A 91 146.30 13.05 -4.81
C SER A 91 146.89 12.39 -3.56
N LEU A 92 147.14 11.07 -3.57
CA LEU A 92 147.69 10.38 -2.40
C LEU A 92 149.18 10.67 -2.13
N ASN A 93 149.95 11.09 -3.13
CA ASN A 93 151.36 11.49 -2.95
C ASN A 93 151.55 12.90 -2.33
N ASP A 94 150.49 13.73 -2.27
CA ASP A 94 150.52 15.05 -1.62
C ASP A 94 149.51 15.14 -0.45
N LEU A 95 149.28 14.01 0.24
CA LEU A 95 148.41 13.96 1.43
C LEU A 95 148.97 14.69 2.66
N SER A 96 150.02 15.49 2.51
CA SER A 96 150.72 16.18 3.60
C SER A 96 149.83 17.05 4.50
N ASN A 97 148.63 17.44 4.04
CA ASN A 97 147.68 18.24 4.81
C ASN A 97 146.18 18.12 4.41
N ARG A 98 145.69 16.93 4.00
CA ARG A 98 144.24 16.71 3.70
C ARG A 98 143.73 15.33 4.15
N LYS A 99 142.42 15.25 4.43
CA LYS A 99 141.65 14.00 4.59
C LYS A 99 141.00 13.65 3.25
N TYR A 100 140.89 12.36 2.95
CA TYR A 100 140.14 11.82 1.79
C TYR A 100 139.09 10.83 2.30
N GLU A 101 137.88 10.86 1.74
CA GLU A 101 136.78 9.95 2.10
C GLU A 101 136.14 9.42 0.82
N ALA A 102 135.78 8.13 0.81
CA ALA A 102 135.14 7.44 -0.31
C ALA A 102 134.17 6.37 0.21
N GLU A 103 133.02 6.23 -0.43
CA GLU A 103 132.06 5.16 -0.17
C GLU A 103 132.19 4.04 -1.20
N ILE A 104 132.10 2.80 -0.72
CA ILE A 104 132.30 1.57 -1.46
C ILE A 104 131.00 0.75 -1.36
N THR A 105 130.09 0.98 -2.31
CA THR A 105 128.81 0.26 -2.42
C THR A 105 128.96 -0.96 -3.33
N ALA A 106 128.80 -2.17 -2.79
CA ALA A 106 128.87 -3.41 -3.57
C ALA A 106 127.99 -4.53 -3.00
N LYS A 107 127.25 -5.23 -3.87
CA LYS A 107 126.41 -6.41 -3.54
C LYS A 107 125.46 -6.24 -2.33
N GLY A 108 125.03 -5.00 -2.05
CA GLY A 108 124.10 -4.69 -0.97
C GLY A 108 124.73 -4.30 0.36
N ALA A 109 126.07 -4.23 0.46
CA ALA A 109 126.77 -3.57 1.56
C ALA A 109 127.28 -2.18 1.14
N ASN A 110 127.33 -1.26 2.09
CA ASN A 110 127.87 0.10 1.94
C ASN A 110 129.00 0.31 2.95
N ILE A 111 130.24 0.27 2.49
CA ILE A 111 131.43 0.47 3.33
C ILE A 111 131.96 1.89 3.12
N HIS A 112 132.05 2.68 4.19
CA HIS A 112 132.73 3.98 4.17
C HIS A 112 134.22 3.80 4.43
N LEU A 113 135.08 4.52 3.70
CA LEU A 113 136.54 4.53 3.87
C LEU A 113 137.04 5.98 4.03
N ALA A 114 137.74 6.25 5.12
CA ALA A 114 138.40 7.51 5.41
C ALA A 114 139.93 7.35 5.47
N ILE A 115 140.69 8.28 4.88
CA ILE A 115 142.15 8.26 4.78
C ILE A 115 142.74 9.58 5.30
N THR A 116 143.73 9.49 6.21
CA THR A 116 144.35 10.63 6.90
C THR A 116 145.86 10.46 7.03
N ALA A 117 146.66 11.49 6.72
CA ALA A 117 148.12 11.43 6.85
C ALA A 117 148.65 11.50 8.29
N PHE A 118 149.83 10.94 8.52
CA PHE A 118 150.64 11.15 9.73
C PHE A 118 152.11 11.45 9.41
N ASN A 119 152.71 12.31 10.23
CA ASN A 119 154.03 12.93 10.00
C ASN A 119 154.96 12.66 11.21
N ASP A 120 156.27 12.87 11.05
CA ASP A 120 157.25 12.67 12.14
C ASP A 120 157.39 13.88 13.08
N GLU A 121 158.24 13.77 14.11
CA GLU A 121 158.51 14.83 15.08
C GLU A 121 159.17 16.10 14.46
N LYS A 122 159.56 16.06 13.18
CA LYS A 122 160.07 17.21 12.41
C LYS A 122 159.06 17.74 11.40
N GLY A 123 157.87 17.13 11.33
CA GLY A 123 156.79 17.50 10.42
C GLY A 123 156.88 16.88 9.02
N GLU A 124 157.84 15.99 8.75
CA GLU A 124 157.90 15.29 7.46
C GLU A 124 156.83 14.20 7.39
N HIS A 125 156.08 14.13 6.29
CA HIS A 125 155.07 13.08 6.07
C HIS A 125 155.69 11.68 6.12
N VAL A 126 155.11 10.75 6.90
CA VAL A 126 155.64 9.38 7.11
C VAL A 126 154.78 8.32 6.44
N GLY A 127 153.46 8.53 6.38
CA GLY A 127 152.50 7.56 5.87
C GLY A 127 151.06 8.00 6.09
N ASN A 128 150.12 7.11 5.79
CA ASN A 128 148.68 7.37 5.94
C ASN A 128 148.00 6.31 6.83
N VAL A 129 146.95 6.72 7.53
CA VAL A 129 146.00 5.89 8.28
C VAL A 129 144.73 5.78 7.45
N LEU A 130 144.16 4.57 7.36
CA LEU A 130 142.87 4.26 6.73
C LEU A 130 141.92 3.73 7.81
N GLU A 131 140.68 4.21 7.80
CA GLU A 131 139.59 3.81 8.68
C GLU A 131 138.40 3.33 7.85
N PHE A 132 137.85 2.15 8.15
CA PHE A 132 136.68 1.58 7.47
C PHE A 132 135.48 1.43 8.42
N ASP A 133 134.26 1.63 7.92
CA ASP A 133 132.98 1.49 8.64
C ASP A 133 131.85 0.96 7.72
N ASP A 134 130.75 0.42 8.26
CA ASP A 134 129.64 -0.18 7.49
C ASP A 134 128.27 0.44 7.88
N VAL A 135 127.61 1.06 6.90
CA VAL A 135 126.40 1.90 7.11
C VAL A 135 125.12 1.29 6.51
N THR A 136 125.13 -0.01 6.23
CA THR A 136 124.12 -0.68 5.38
C THR A 136 122.68 -0.63 5.92
N GLU A 137 122.47 -0.84 7.23
CA GLU A 137 121.14 -1.13 7.80
C GLU A 137 120.23 0.12 7.91
N HIS A 138 120.80 1.29 8.21
CA HIS A 138 120.06 2.54 8.43
C HIS A 138 119.21 2.97 7.23
N ARG A 139 119.65 2.69 6.00
CA ARG A 139 118.98 3.16 4.78
C ARG A 139 117.70 2.39 4.42
N GLN A 140 117.50 1.17 4.92
CA GLN A 140 116.30 0.40 4.57
C GLN A 140 115.04 0.92 5.28
N GLN A 141 115.18 1.39 6.52
CA GLN A 141 114.05 1.83 7.35
C GLN A 141 113.40 3.15 6.85
N GLU A 142 114.19 4.05 6.25
CA GLU A 142 113.67 5.31 5.69
C GLU A 142 112.74 5.07 4.49
N ALA A 143 113.05 4.09 3.64
CA ALA A 143 112.34 3.84 2.39
C ALA A 143 110.93 3.24 2.62
N GLU A 144 110.79 2.30 3.57
CA GLU A 144 109.51 1.63 3.85
C GLU A 144 108.47 2.63 4.38
N ARG A 145 108.89 3.59 5.20
CA ARG A 145 108.02 4.63 5.78
C ARG A 145 107.40 5.54 4.71
N ALA A 146 108.20 5.98 3.73
CA ALA A 146 107.72 6.83 2.64
C ALA A 146 106.69 6.10 1.74
N ARG A 147 106.87 4.78 1.55
CA ARG A 147 105.97 3.95 0.75
C ARG A 147 104.57 3.84 1.35
N LEU A 148 104.48 3.61 2.67
CA LEU A 148 103.19 3.47 3.36
C LEU A 148 102.38 4.78 3.31
N GLN A 149 103.03 5.92 3.57
CA GLN A 149 102.34 7.22 3.55
C GLN A 149 101.80 7.55 2.14
N THR A 150 102.61 7.32 1.08
CA THR A 150 102.19 7.49 -0.32
C THR A 150 100.93 6.67 -0.68
N ALA A 151 100.79 5.46 -0.14
CA ALA A 151 99.65 4.60 -0.42
C ALA A 151 98.33 5.11 0.17
N ILE A 152 98.40 5.83 1.30
CA ILE A 152 97.25 6.43 1.98
C ILE A 152 96.84 7.73 1.27
N ASP A 153 97.83 8.56 0.90
CA ASP A 153 97.63 9.81 0.15
C ASP A 153 96.95 9.61 -1.21
N GLN A 154 97.23 8.48 -1.88
CA GLN A 154 96.68 8.13 -3.19
C GLN A 154 95.34 7.36 -3.15
N SER A 155 94.76 7.11 -1.97
CA SER A 155 93.45 6.46 -1.88
C SER A 155 92.35 7.25 -2.61
N LEU A 156 91.35 6.54 -3.13
CA LEU A 156 90.16 7.13 -3.76
C LEU A 156 89.01 7.33 -2.75
N THR A 157 89.09 6.72 -1.57
CA THR A 157 88.19 6.96 -0.44
C THR A 157 88.61 8.22 0.31
N ALA A 158 87.66 9.03 0.78
CA ALA A 158 87.91 10.09 1.75
C ALA A 158 88.29 9.47 3.10
N LEU A 159 89.59 9.46 3.43
CA LEU A 159 90.14 8.94 4.67
C LEU A 159 90.69 10.05 5.57
N ALA A 160 90.44 9.95 6.87
CA ALA A 160 91.21 10.60 7.92
C ALA A 160 91.71 9.58 8.96
N MET A 161 92.67 10.01 9.77
CA MET A 161 93.01 9.36 11.03
C MET A 161 92.85 10.37 12.17
N VAL A 162 92.38 9.89 13.32
CA VAL A 162 92.25 10.66 14.56
C VAL A 162 93.04 9.99 15.68
N ASN A 163 93.50 10.75 16.68
CA ASN A 163 94.15 10.20 17.89
C ASN A 163 93.11 9.65 18.91
N ARG A 164 93.58 9.23 20.09
CA ARG A 164 92.72 8.80 21.22
C ARG A 164 91.78 9.89 21.73
N ASP A 165 92.16 11.15 21.56
CA ASP A 165 91.40 12.35 21.94
C ASP A 165 90.52 12.86 20.77
N PHE A 166 90.38 12.02 19.73
CA PHE A 166 89.63 12.22 18.49
C PHE A 166 90.02 13.43 17.63
N GLU A 167 91.18 14.04 17.88
CA GLU A 167 91.76 15.09 17.04
C GLU A 167 92.26 14.52 15.72
N ILE A 168 91.94 15.17 14.59
CA ILE A 168 92.41 14.79 13.26
C ILE A 168 93.94 14.89 13.18
N THR A 169 94.61 13.75 13.07
CA THR A 169 96.08 13.64 12.94
C THR A 169 96.54 13.48 11.50
N TYR A 170 95.65 13.09 10.58
CA TYR A 170 95.92 12.95 9.15
C TYR A 170 94.62 13.05 8.34
N ILE A 171 94.68 13.63 7.13
CA ILE A 171 93.63 13.57 6.10
C ILE A 171 94.27 13.36 4.73
N ASN A 172 93.59 12.61 3.85
CA ASN A 172 93.98 12.52 2.44
C ASN A 172 93.27 13.57 1.57
N GLN A 173 93.69 13.69 0.30
CA GLN A 173 93.14 14.70 -0.62
C GLN A 173 91.66 14.48 -0.98
N GLN A 174 91.13 13.26 -0.86
CA GLN A 174 89.72 12.99 -1.16
C GLN A 174 88.80 13.47 -0.04
N THR A 175 89.26 13.41 1.22
CA THR A 175 88.57 13.99 2.37
C THR A 175 88.37 15.49 2.17
N LEU A 176 89.43 16.20 1.81
CA LEU A 176 89.36 17.62 1.47
C LEU A 176 88.36 17.90 0.34
N ARG A 177 88.39 17.14 -0.76
CA ARG A 177 87.43 17.27 -1.87
C ARG A 177 85.98 17.00 -1.46
N LEU A 178 85.74 16.05 -0.55
CA LEU A 178 84.39 15.75 -0.05
C LEU A 178 83.86 16.89 0.81
N PHE A 179 84.70 17.42 1.71
CA PHE A 179 84.39 18.59 2.54
C PHE A 179 84.25 19.88 1.70
N GLU A 180 85.03 20.05 0.62
CA GLU A 180 84.96 21.19 -0.29
C GLU A 180 83.69 21.15 -1.15
N LYS A 181 83.40 20.01 -1.80
CA LYS A 181 82.17 19.77 -2.59
C LYS A 181 80.91 20.13 -1.81
N HIS A 182 80.92 19.84 -0.51
CA HIS A 182 79.77 19.97 0.39
C HIS A 182 79.93 21.08 1.43
N ALA A 183 80.86 22.02 1.23
CA ALA A 183 81.20 23.04 2.22
C ALA A 183 79.99 23.85 2.70
N SER A 184 79.01 24.11 1.83
CA SER A 184 77.76 24.81 2.21
C SER A 184 76.88 24.02 3.18
N ALA A 185 76.87 22.68 3.11
CA ALA A 185 76.12 21.84 4.05
C ALA A 185 76.81 21.82 5.41
N PHE A 186 78.13 21.65 5.43
CA PHE A 186 78.95 21.74 6.65
C PHE A 186 78.88 23.15 7.29
N GLN A 187 78.77 24.21 6.48
CA GLN A 187 78.57 25.58 6.96
C GLN A 187 77.23 25.81 7.70
N THR A 188 76.27 24.88 7.61
CA THR A 188 75.05 24.94 8.46
C THR A 188 75.31 24.50 9.91
N ILE A 189 76.37 23.72 10.16
CA ILE A 189 76.80 23.28 11.50
C ILE A 189 77.79 24.29 12.10
N TRP A 190 78.77 24.79 11.32
CA TRP A 190 79.63 25.90 11.74
C TRP A 190 79.77 26.97 10.67
N SER A 191 79.41 28.20 11.01
CA SER A 191 79.50 29.35 10.12
C SER A 191 80.94 29.79 9.79
N ASP A 192 81.95 29.26 10.48
CA ASP A 192 83.38 29.46 10.20
C ASP A 192 84.01 28.29 9.40
N PHE A 193 83.23 27.31 8.94
CA PHE A 193 83.78 26.12 8.26
C PHE A 193 84.46 26.45 6.92
N THR A 194 85.71 26.01 6.79
CA THR A 194 86.48 26.00 5.54
C THR A 194 87.11 24.63 5.31
N ALA A 195 87.01 24.09 4.10
CA ALA A 195 87.56 22.78 3.71
C ALA A 195 89.08 22.81 3.46
N ASP A 196 89.83 23.34 4.41
CA ASP A 196 91.28 23.57 4.36
C ASP A 196 92.00 22.66 5.37
N PRO A 197 93.18 22.08 5.03
CA PRO A 197 94.00 21.35 6.00
C PRO A 197 94.25 22.11 7.31
N ASP A 198 94.52 23.42 7.26
CA ASP A 198 94.81 24.24 8.43
C ASP A 198 93.58 24.47 9.32
N TRP A 199 92.36 24.23 8.79
CA TRP A 199 91.12 24.27 9.59
C TRP A 199 90.82 22.91 10.22
N LEU A 200 91.04 21.81 9.50
CA LEU A 200 90.66 20.46 9.91
C LEU A 200 91.68 19.81 10.85
N MET A 201 92.98 19.92 10.56
CA MET A 201 94.03 19.23 11.31
C MET A 201 94.07 19.70 12.77
N GLY A 202 94.18 18.76 13.71
CA GLY A 202 94.17 19.04 15.15
C GLY A 202 92.81 19.41 15.75
N ARG A 203 91.71 19.49 14.98
CA ARG A 203 90.37 19.62 15.56
C ARG A 203 89.82 18.24 15.94
N CYS A 204 89.14 18.16 17.09
CA CYS A 204 88.41 16.96 17.52
C CYS A 204 87.19 16.69 16.62
N ILE A 205 87.09 15.45 16.14
CA ILE A 205 86.06 14.98 15.19
C ILE A 205 84.64 15.00 15.77
N GLU A 206 84.50 14.94 17.10
CA GLU A 206 83.21 14.94 17.80
C GLU A 206 82.32 16.13 17.41
N ASN A 207 82.95 17.27 17.12
CA ASN A 207 82.26 18.49 16.72
C ASN A 207 81.53 18.36 15.36
N LEU A 208 81.90 17.38 14.52
CA LEU A 208 81.30 17.12 13.20
C LEU A 208 79.98 16.34 13.24
N TYR A 209 79.40 16.16 14.43
CA TYR A 209 78.17 15.40 14.62
C TYR A 209 77.11 16.18 15.41
N ALA A 210 75.84 15.92 15.11
CA ALA A 210 74.71 16.56 15.80
C ALA A 210 74.44 15.99 17.21
N ASP A 211 74.94 14.79 17.51
CA ASP A 211 74.98 14.22 18.87
C ASP A 211 76.40 13.66 19.15
N PRO A 212 77.30 14.49 19.71
CA PRO A 212 78.66 14.07 20.02
C PRO A 212 78.75 12.90 21.02
N GLN A 213 77.83 12.80 22.00
CA GLN A 213 77.97 11.81 23.08
C GLN A 213 77.68 10.39 22.61
N HIS A 214 76.74 10.21 21.68
CA HIS A 214 76.47 8.88 21.13
C HIS A 214 77.67 8.34 20.33
N GLN A 215 78.24 9.17 19.45
CA GLN A 215 79.37 8.76 18.61
C GLN A 215 80.69 8.66 19.40
N TYR A 216 80.93 9.52 20.40
CA TYR A 216 82.05 9.34 21.35
C TYR A 216 82.04 7.94 21.97
N THR A 217 80.88 7.47 22.42
CA THR A 217 80.73 6.15 23.06
C THR A 217 81.02 4.99 22.08
N LEU A 218 80.63 5.14 20.81
CA LEU A 218 80.92 4.15 19.75
C LEU A 218 82.40 4.16 19.33
N MET A 219 83.05 5.32 19.36
CA MET A 219 84.43 5.51 18.87
C MET A 219 85.51 5.30 19.95
N SER A 220 85.13 5.31 21.25
CA SER A 220 86.06 5.17 22.38
C SER A 220 86.42 3.74 22.75
N ASP A 221 85.58 2.76 22.41
CA ASP A 221 85.85 1.35 22.68
C ASP A 221 86.22 0.63 21.37
N PRO A 222 87.46 0.13 21.21
CA PRO A 222 87.88 -0.62 20.03
C PRO A 222 87.02 -1.85 19.73
N ASN A 223 86.31 -2.41 20.71
CA ASN A 223 85.40 -3.55 20.50
C ASN A 223 84.13 -3.19 19.71
N ASN A 224 83.78 -1.90 19.63
CA ASN A 224 82.66 -1.41 18.83
C ASN A 224 83.03 -1.24 17.34
N LEU A 225 84.29 -1.46 16.96
CA LEU A 225 84.84 -1.16 15.64
C LEU A 225 85.27 -2.47 14.90
N PRO A 226 85.09 -2.56 13.58
CA PRO A 226 84.62 -1.51 12.68
C PRO A 226 83.10 -1.26 12.75
N HIS A 227 82.70 0.00 12.56
CA HIS A 227 81.31 0.45 12.62
C HIS A 227 80.97 1.32 11.40
N CYS A 228 79.78 1.12 10.83
CA CYS A 228 79.29 1.88 9.67
C CYS A 228 77.93 2.52 9.99
N THR A 229 77.78 3.82 9.72
CA THR A 229 76.55 4.58 10.02
C THR A 229 76.31 5.71 9.01
N ASP A 230 75.04 6.01 8.68
CA ASP A 230 74.66 7.10 7.79
C ASP A 230 74.39 8.38 8.61
N ILE A 231 75.29 9.37 8.52
CA ILE A 231 75.07 10.72 9.09
C ILE A 231 74.34 11.63 8.09
N THR A 232 73.50 12.54 8.57
CA THR A 232 72.72 13.47 7.72
C THR A 232 72.97 14.93 8.11
N ILE A 233 73.32 15.76 7.12
CA ILE A 233 73.71 17.18 7.30
C ILE A 233 73.01 18.00 6.21
N ASP A 234 72.05 18.86 6.55
CA ASP A 234 71.26 19.69 5.60
C ASP A 234 70.81 18.97 4.30
N GLY A 235 70.36 17.71 4.43
CA GLY A 235 69.88 16.89 3.32
C GLY A 235 70.94 16.06 2.58
N LEU A 236 72.24 16.35 2.76
CA LEU A 236 73.34 15.45 2.41
C LEU A 236 73.34 14.25 3.36
N VAL A 237 73.55 13.05 2.82
CA VAL A 237 73.71 11.81 3.60
C VAL A 237 75.09 11.22 3.33
N ILE A 238 75.87 11.01 4.38
CA ILE A 238 77.23 10.47 4.31
C ILE A 238 77.28 9.15 5.07
N GLU A 239 77.64 8.08 4.37
CA GLU A 239 78.01 6.80 4.93
C GLU A 239 79.41 6.96 5.54
N LEU A 240 79.51 6.82 6.87
CA LEU A 240 80.73 6.92 7.67
C LEU A 240 81.11 5.53 8.16
N ASN A 241 82.27 5.03 7.73
CA ASN A 241 82.87 3.79 8.21
C ASN A 241 84.07 4.11 9.13
N MET A 242 84.14 3.44 10.27
CA MET A 242 85.09 3.75 11.35
C MET A 242 85.84 2.49 11.76
N SER A 243 87.15 2.59 11.97
CA SER A 243 88.04 1.45 12.22
C SER A 243 89.10 1.80 13.27
N ALA A 244 89.48 0.83 14.12
CA ALA A 244 90.50 1.04 15.15
C ALA A 244 91.92 0.94 14.56
N ILE A 245 92.79 1.88 14.95
CA ILE A 245 94.24 1.88 14.67
C ILE A 245 94.99 1.46 15.93
N VAL A 246 95.95 0.55 15.77
CA VAL A 246 96.86 0.08 16.83
C VAL A 246 98.32 0.40 16.48
N ASP A 247 99.16 0.49 17.50
CA ASP A 247 100.61 0.68 17.35
C ASP A 247 101.36 -0.65 17.10
N ALA A 248 102.69 -0.60 17.07
CA ALA A 248 103.55 -1.77 16.87
C ALA A 248 103.56 -2.76 18.06
N ASN A 249 103.04 -2.38 19.23
CA ASN A 249 102.87 -3.24 20.40
C ASN A 249 101.46 -3.86 20.46
N GLY A 250 100.51 -3.35 19.67
CA GLY A 250 99.10 -3.74 19.68
C GLY A 250 98.21 -2.83 20.54
N ASP A 251 98.74 -1.73 21.09
CA ASP A 251 97.97 -0.76 21.85
C ASP A 251 97.13 0.12 20.88
N TYR A 252 95.85 0.30 21.18
CA TYR A 252 94.96 1.22 20.45
C TYR A 252 95.48 2.66 20.51
N ILE A 253 95.58 3.37 19.38
CA ILE A 253 96.12 4.75 19.31
C ILE A 253 95.16 5.78 18.71
N GLY A 254 94.00 5.34 18.20
CA GLY A 254 92.99 6.20 17.60
C GLY A 254 92.26 5.50 16.45
N ASN A 255 91.52 6.24 15.62
CA ASN A 255 90.64 5.65 14.60
C ASN A 255 90.96 6.11 13.17
N GLY A 256 90.79 5.20 12.21
CA GLY A 256 90.71 5.48 10.78
C GLY A 256 89.25 5.68 10.39
N LEU A 257 88.95 6.81 9.74
CA LEU A 257 87.59 7.25 9.39
C LEU A 257 87.47 7.40 7.88
N GLU A 258 86.50 6.71 7.28
CA GLU A 258 86.18 6.75 5.86
C GLU A 258 84.80 7.40 5.64
N TRP A 259 84.72 8.41 4.77
CA TRP A 259 83.45 9.06 4.40
C TRP A 259 83.05 8.80 2.96
N ARG A 260 81.74 8.68 2.72
CA ARG A 260 81.18 8.49 1.39
C ARG A 260 79.80 9.15 1.25
N ASP A 261 79.67 10.09 0.31
CA ASP A 261 78.37 10.66 -0.06
C ASP A 261 77.47 9.58 -0.71
N VAL A 262 76.33 9.29 -0.08
CA VAL A 262 75.32 8.31 -0.52
C VAL A 262 73.96 8.94 -0.78
N THR A 263 73.89 10.28 -0.84
CA THR A 263 72.65 11.07 -0.86
C THR A 263 71.68 10.64 -1.97
N ASP A 264 72.16 10.54 -3.20
CA ASP A 264 71.33 10.16 -4.36
C ASP A 264 70.89 8.70 -4.30
N ILE A 265 71.74 7.80 -3.82
CA ILE A 265 71.45 6.36 -3.67
C ILE A 265 70.28 6.19 -2.68
N ARG A 266 70.45 6.72 -1.47
CA ARG A 266 69.40 6.72 -0.42
C ARG A 266 68.15 7.47 -0.85
N SER A 267 68.25 8.47 -1.75
CA SER A 267 67.11 9.21 -2.31
C SER A 267 66.32 8.36 -3.32
N GLN A 268 66.99 7.59 -4.16
CA GLN A 268 66.37 6.67 -5.12
C GLN A 268 65.72 5.47 -4.40
N GLU A 269 66.40 4.86 -3.42
CA GLU A 269 65.85 3.79 -2.57
C GLU A 269 64.55 4.25 -1.87
N ARG A 270 64.55 5.45 -1.27
CA ARG A 270 63.35 6.07 -0.67
C ARG A 270 62.28 6.51 -1.67
N LYS A 271 62.54 6.54 -2.98
CA LYS A 271 61.50 6.74 -4.01
C LYS A 271 60.89 5.39 -4.41
N ALA A 272 61.72 4.38 -4.66
CA ALA A 272 61.27 3.02 -4.97
C ALA A 272 60.39 2.43 -3.84
N GLY A 273 60.86 2.47 -2.59
CA GLY A 273 60.10 1.96 -1.45
C GLY A 273 58.75 2.65 -1.22
N ARG A 274 58.64 3.95 -1.56
CA ARG A 274 57.35 4.67 -1.52
C ARG A 274 56.38 4.23 -2.61
N LEU A 275 56.86 3.86 -3.79
CA LEU A 275 56.00 3.34 -4.86
C LEU A 275 55.51 1.92 -4.53
N VAL A 276 56.38 1.04 -4.00
CA VAL A 276 55.97 -0.29 -3.54
C VAL A 276 54.92 -0.19 -2.43
N SER A 277 55.23 0.57 -1.37
CA SER A 277 54.30 0.76 -0.23
C SER A 277 52.98 1.42 -0.65
N ALA A 278 52.98 2.29 -1.67
CA ALA A 278 51.75 2.84 -2.22
C ALA A 278 50.89 1.76 -2.90
N VAL A 279 51.48 0.89 -3.74
CA VAL A 279 50.73 -0.19 -4.44
C VAL A 279 50.27 -1.28 -3.46
N GLU A 280 51.04 -1.58 -2.42
CA GLU A 280 50.61 -2.47 -1.32
C GLU A 280 49.44 -1.88 -0.51
N GLY A 281 49.43 -0.56 -0.31
CA GLY A 281 48.35 0.17 0.38
C GLY A 281 47.13 0.52 -0.48
N MET A 282 47.15 0.24 -1.78
CA MET A 282 46.01 0.51 -2.67
C MET A 282 44.88 -0.51 -2.47
N THR A 283 43.66 -0.01 -2.31
CA THR A 283 42.43 -0.82 -2.25
C THR A 283 41.98 -1.37 -3.61
N THR A 284 42.52 -0.83 -4.70
CA THR A 284 42.36 -1.39 -6.06
C THR A 284 43.07 -2.74 -6.13
N ASN A 285 42.36 -3.80 -6.55
CA ASN A 285 42.95 -5.13 -6.72
C ASN A 285 43.86 -5.14 -7.95
N ILE A 286 45.19 -5.25 -7.77
CA ILE A 286 46.17 -5.14 -8.87
C ILE A 286 47.06 -6.40 -8.93
N MET A 287 47.15 -6.96 -10.13
CA MET A 287 48.07 -8.02 -10.53
C MET A 287 49.10 -7.46 -11.52
N MET A 288 50.33 -7.94 -11.49
CA MET A 288 51.38 -7.59 -12.44
C MET A 288 52.09 -8.86 -12.94
N ALA A 289 52.19 -9.02 -14.25
CA ALA A 289 52.82 -10.18 -14.90
C ALA A 289 53.94 -9.77 -15.86
N ASP A 290 54.82 -10.71 -16.22
CA ASP A 290 55.80 -10.52 -17.29
C ASP A 290 55.18 -10.68 -18.70
N ARG A 291 55.99 -10.45 -19.74
CA ARG A 291 55.62 -10.59 -21.16
C ARG A 291 55.01 -11.95 -21.53
N ASN A 292 55.24 -13.01 -20.75
CA ASN A 292 54.72 -14.36 -21.00
C ASN A 292 53.40 -14.63 -20.23
N GLY A 293 52.88 -13.64 -19.50
CA GLY A 293 51.71 -13.79 -18.62
C GLY A 293 52.02 -14.38 -17.24
N ILE A 294 53.30 -14.55 -16.85
CA ILE A 294 53.64 -15.09 -15.53
C ILE A 294 53.58 -13.98 -14.47
N ILE A 295 52.68 -14.11 -13.50
CA ILE A 295 52.51 -13.18 -12.38
C ILE A 295 53.83 -13.04 -11.60
N LYS A 296 54.21 -11.79 -11.33
CA LYS A 296 55.40 -11.42 -10.53
C LYS A 296 55.04 -10.71 -9.23
N TYR A 297 53.83 -10.17 -9.14
CA TYR A 297 53.34 -9.46 -7.98
C TYR A 297 51.80 -9.39 -8.02
N SER A 298 51.17 -9.61 -6.87
CA SER A 298 49.77 -9.29 -6.58
C SER A 298 49.66 -8.48 -5.29
N ASN A 299 48.90 -7.39 -5.29
CA ASN A 299 48.77 -6.58 -4.07
C ASN A 299 47.82 -7.22 -3.03
N PRO A 300 47.91 -6.85 -1.74
CA PRO A 300 47.12 -7.48 -0.68
C PRO A 300 45.60 -7.37 -0.85
N ALA A 301 45.11 -6.34 -1.55
CA ALA A 301 43.70 -6.20 -1.90
C ALA A 301 43.24 -7.35 -2.81
N LEU A 302 43.95 -7.60 -3.92
CA LEU A 302 43.65 -8.69 -4.86
C LEU A 302 43.70 -10.06 -4.19
N THR A 303 44.74 -10.34 -3.41
CA THR A 303 44.84 -11.58 -2.63
C THR A 303 43.67 -11.72 -1.66
N THR A 304 43.24 -10.64 -1.01
CA THR A 304 42.09 -10.68 -0.08
C THR A 304 40.77 -10.93 -0.81
N MET A 305 40.55 -10.31 -1.97
CA MET A 305 39.36 -10.56 -2.81
C MET A 305 39.32 -12.02 -3.27
N PHE A 306 40.40 -12.52 -3.88
CA PHE A 306 40.46 -13.91 -4.32
C PHE A 306 40.42 -14.92 -3.16
N ARG A 307 40.87 -14.59 -1.95
CA ARG A 307 40.72 -15.46 -0.77
C ARG A 307 39.26 -15.61 -0.34
N HIS A 308 38.41 -14.58 -0.51
CA HIS A 308 36.97 -14.70 -0.23
C HIS A 308 36.27 -15.61 -1.24
N ARG A 309 36.65 -15.55 -2.52
CA ARG A 309 36.13 -16.41 -3.61
C ARG A 309 36.89 -17.73 -3.79
N GLU A 310 37.86 -18.04 -2.93
CA GLU A 310 38.83 -19.12 -3.15
C GLU A 310 38.18 -20.50 -3.30
N ARG A 311 37.15 -20.82 -2.49
CA ARG A 311 36.41 -22.09 -2.59
C ARG A 311 35.68 -22.25 -3.93
N GLU A 312 35.18 -21.16 -4.49
CA GLU A 312 34.47 -21.15 -5.77
C GLU A 312 35.47 -21.31 -6.92
N LEU A 313 36.57 -20.55 -6.88
CA LEU A 313 37.66 -20.63 -7.87
C LEU A 313 38.37 -22.00 -7.84
N GLN A 314 38.59 -22.60 -6.66
CA GLN A 314 39.14 -23.96 -6.51
C GLN A 314 38.25 -25.06 -7.12
N SER A 315 36.93 -24.84 -7.22
CA SER A 315 36.02 -25.79 -7.87
C SER A 315 36.19 -25.84 -9.40
N LEU A 316 36.75 -24.76 -9.98
CA LEU A 316 36.98 -24.59 -11.41
C LEU A 316 38.45 -24.85 -11.77
N PHE A 317 39.37 -24.45 -10.90
CA PHE A 317 40.82 -24.50 -11.10
C PHE A 317 41.48 -25.33 -9.99
N GLN A 318 41.77 -26.59 -10.30
CA GLN A 318 42.39 -27.51 -9.34
C GLN A 318 43.75 -26.98 -8.86
N GLY A 319 43.88 -26.78 -7.54
CA GLY A 319 45.10 -26.26 -6.91
C GLY A 319 45.19 -24.74 -6.85
N PHE A 320 44.15 -23.98 -7.22
CA PHE A 320 44.10 -22.53 -7.02
C PHE A 320 44.33 -22.16 -5.55
N ASN A 321 45.19 -21.18 -5.30
CA ASN A 321 45.41 -20.65 -3.95
C ASN A 321 45.72 -19.15 -4.00
N ALA A 322 44.94 -18.35 -3.26
CA ALA A 322 45.02 -16.89 -3.31
C ALA A 322 46.36 -16.32 -2.77
N ASP A 323 47.04 -17.09 -1.90
CA ASP A 323 48.33 -16.75 -1.31
C ASP A 323 49.54 -17.23 -2.15
N LYS A 324 49.30 -17.82 -3.33
CA LYS A 324 50.32 -18.36 -4.25
C LYS A 324 50.02 -18.03 -5.71
N LEU A 325 49.67 -16.77 -5.96
CA LEU A 325 49.44 -16.25 -7.31
C LEU A 325 50.76 -15.98 -8.05
N ASP A 326 51.81 -15.57 -7.34
CA ASP A 326 53.13 -15.33 -7.94
C ASP A 326 53.70 -16.61 -8.57
N GLY A 327 54.15 -16.50 -9.82
CA GLY A 327 54.61 -17.62 -10.63
C GLY A 327 53.52 -18.37 -11.41
N VAL A 328 52.23 -18.12 -11.15
CA VAL A 328 51.11 -18.65 -11.95
C VAL A 328 50.98 -17.84 -13.25
N ASN A 329 50.45 -18.45 -14.32
CA ASN A 329 50.14 -17.73 -15.56
C ASN A 329 48.70 -17.16 -15.52
N ILE A 330 48.52 -15.91 -15.93
CA ILE A 330 47.21 -15.25 -16.01
C ILE A 330 46.23 -15.95 -16.96
N ASP A 331 46.73 -16.69 -17.97
CA ASP A 331 45.93 -17.51 -18.89
C ASP A 331 45.01 -18.53 -18.18
N VAL A 332 45.29 -18.89 -16.92
CA VAL A 332 44.43 -19.78 -16.11
C VAL A 332 43.02 -19.19 -15.92
N PHE A 333 42.89 -17.87 -15.80
CA PHE A 333 41.59 -17.21 -15.59
C PHE A 333 40.79 -16.99 -16.88
N PHE A 334 41.38 -17.32 -18.04
CA PHE A 334 40.92 -16.92 -19.36
C PHE A 334 40.43 -18.11 -20.19
N LYS A 335 39.14 -18.14 -20.54
CA LYS A 335 38.47 -19.26 -21.23
C LYS A 335 39.04 -19.59 -22.61
N ASN A 336 39.77 -18.68 -23.25
CA ASN A 336 40.45 -18.90 -24.52
C ASN A 336 41.86 -18.28 -24.47
N SER A 337 42.74 -18.90 -23.69
CA SER A 337 44.11 -18.45 -23.41
C SER A 337 44.83 -17.95 -24.65
N THR A 338 44.91 -18.71 -25.75
CA THR A 338 45.63 -18.29 -26.97
C THR A 338 45.17 -16.93 -27.50
N HIS A 339 43.85 -16.68 -27.56
CA HIS A 339 43.32 -15.40 -28.05
C HIS A 339 43.54 -14.24 -27.06
N GLN A 340 43.55 -14.55 -25.76
CA GLN A 340 43.68 -13.55 -24.70
C GLN A 340 45.16 -13.20 -24.50
N HIS A 341 46.08 -14.17 -24.62
CA HIS A 341 47.52 -14.02 -24.78
C HIS A 341 47.87 -13.12 -25.97
N ASP A 342 47.39 -13.45 -27.19
CA ASP A 342 47.55 -12.61 -28.40
C ASP A 342 47.05 -11.16 -28.23
N THR A 343 46.17 -10.92 -27.25
CA THR A 343 45.60 -9.60 -26.95
C THR A 343 46.41 -8.84 -25.89
N TYR A 344 47.04 -9.53 -24.93
CA TYR A 344 47.90 -8.88 -23.93
C TYR A 344 49.40 -8.89 -24.27
N SER A 345 49.87 -9.69 -25.22
CA SER A 345 51.26 -9.63 -25.72
C SER A 345 51.53 -8.42 -26.63
N ASP A 346 50.48 -7.70 -27.07
CA ASP A 346 50.55 -6.53 -27.95
C ASP A 346 50.21 -5.24 -27.16
N PRO A 347 51.21 -4.42 -26.77
CA PRO A 347 50.98 -3.21 -25.99
C PRO A 347 50.10 -2.16 -26.70
N ALA A 348 50.00 -2.21 -28.03
CA ALA A 348 49.19 -1.25 -28.79
C ALA A 348 47.68 -1.48 -28.63
N ARG A 349 47.26 -2.59 -27.99
CA ARG A 349 45.86 -2.90 -27.65
C ARG A 349 45.45 -2.47 -26.25
N MET A 350 46.37 -1.89 -25.48
CA MET A 350 46.12 -1.43 -24.10
C MET A 350 46.00 0.10 -24.03
N PRO A 351 45.19 0.64 -23.09
CA PRO A 351 44.39 -0.08 -22.10
C PRO A 351 43.08 -0.64 -22.67
N PHE A 352 42.61 -1.76 -22.13
CA PHE A 352 41.27 -2.30 -22.40
C PHE A 352 40.64 -2.86 -21.12
N THR A 353 39.30 -2.86 -21.06
CA THR A 353 38.51 -3.52 -20.01
C THR A 353 37.73 -4.68 -20.62
N SER A 354 37.70 -5.82 -19.94
CA SER A 354 36.99 -7.03 -20.36
C SER A 354 36.16 -7.58 -19.20
N HIS A 355 34.90 -7.90 -19.48
CA HIS A 355 34.01 -8.56 -18.54
C HIS A 355 34.20 -10.09 -18.63
N ILE A 356 34.48 -10.74 -17.50
CA ILE A 356 34.84 -12.16 -17.43
C ILE A 356 33.91 -12.90 -16.45
N ALA A 357 33.11 -13.83 -16.99
CA ALA A 357 32.33 -14.77 -16.20
C ALA A 357 33.14 -16.06 -15.93
N ILE A 358 33.57 -16.27 -14.68
CA ILE A 358 34.38 -17.40 -14.21
C ILE A 358 33.48 -18.30 -13.35
N GLY A 359 32.91 -19.35 -13.98
CA GLY A 359 31.87 -20.16 -13.35
C GLY A 359 30.61 -19.33 -13.11
N GLY A 360 30.26 -19.12 -11.83
CA GLY A 360 29.18 -18.22 -11.40
C GLY A 360 29.65 -16.82 -10.96
N LEU A 361 30.96 -16.57 -10.95
CA LEU A 361 31.55 -15.27 -10.58
C LEU A 361 31.69 -14.36 -11.80
N GLU A 362 31.54 -13.06 -11.60
CA GLU A 362 31.62 -12.05 -12.64
C GLU A 362 32.60 -10.95 -12.24
N PHE A 363 33.64 -10.76 -13.06
CA PHE A 363 34.70 -9.79 -12.83
C PHE A 363 34.83 -8.83 -14.01
N ASP A 364 34.99 -7.53 -13.72
CA ASP A 364 35.51 -6.58 -14.70
C ASP A 364 37.04 -6.48 -14.53
N VAL A 365 37.78 -6.70 -15.62
CA VAL A 365 39.24 -6.77 -15.61
C VAL A 365 39.82 -5.78 -16.60
N THR A 366 40.60 -4.82 -16.11
CA THR A 366 41.22 -3.76 -16.92
C THR A 366 42.72 -4.02 -17.06
N CYS A 367 43.19 -4.23 -18.29
CA CYS A 367 44.57 -4.53 -18.62
C CYS A 367 45.31 -3.28 -19.11
N ILE A 368 46.49 -3.00 -18.54
CA ILE A 368 47.35 -1.85 -18.87
C ILE A 368 48.80 -2.29 -19.11
N ALA A 369 49.53 -1.57 -19.96
CA ALA A 369 50.88 -1.96 -20.38
C ALA A 369 51.98 -1.35 -19.47
N MET A 370 52.71 -2.19 -18.74
CA MET A 370 53.88 -1.75 -17.97
C MET A 370 55.11 -1.59 -18.86
N HIS A 371 55.94 -0.59 -18.58
CA HIS A 371 57.18 -0.29 -19.31
C HIS A 371 58.34 -0.02 -18.36
N ASP A 372 59.57 -0.30 -18.78
CA ASP A 372 60.78 0.03 -18.04
C ASP A 372 61.23 1.49 -18.23
N ALA A 373 62.29 1.89 -17.53
CA ALA A 373 62.87 3.23 -17.61
C ALA A 373 63.46 3.59 -19.00
N GLY A 374 63.64 2.61 -19.89
CA GLY A 374 64.02 2.81 -21.30
C GLY A 374 62.83 2.80 -22.26
N GLY A 375 61.60 2.66 -21.77
CA GLY A 375 60.39 2.57 -22.58
C GLY A 375 60.13 1.17 -23.19
N SER A 376 60.85 0.13 -22.78
CA SER A 376 60.57 -1.23 -23.24
C SER A 376 59.43 -1.85 -22.44
N TYR A 377 58.48 -2.50 -23.11
CA TYR A 377 57.37 -3.21 -22.48
C TYR A 377 57.87 -4.28 -21.49
N LEU A 378 57.29 -4.36 -20.30
CA LEU A 378 57.63 -5.36 -19.27
C LEU A 378 56.62 -6.50 -19.18
N GLY A 379 55.34 -6.21 -19.43
CA GLY A 379 54.22 -7.14 -19.30
C GLY A 379 52.92 -6.43 -18.91
N PRO A 380 51.80 -7.15 -18.79
CA PRO A 380 50.51 -6.58 -18.42
C PRO A 380 50.39 -6.39 -16.91
N ALA A 381 49.81 -5.26 -16.50
CA ALA A 381 49.17 -5.14 -15.20
C ALA A 381 47.65 -5.23 -15.36
N LEU A 382 46.99 -5.97 -14.48
CA LEU A 382 45.56 -6.23 -14.52
C LEU A 382 44.91 -5.71 -13.22
N GLN A 383 44.01 -4.74 -13.35
CA GLN A 383 43.08 -4.35 -12.30
C GLN A 383 41.87 -5.26 -12.33
N TRP A 384 41.42 -5.76 -11.16
CA TRP A 384 40.25 -6.64 -11.02
C TRP A 384 39.16 -6.00 -10.15
N GLU A 385 37.89 -6.16 -10.54
CA GLU A 385 36.72 -5.71 -9.78
C GLU A 385 35.67 -6.83 -9.74
N ASP A 386 35.28 -7.28 -8.54
CA ASP A 386 34.22 -8.29 -8.35
C ASP A 386 32.85 -7.60 -8.46
N VAL A 387 32.14 -7.87 -9.56
CA VAL A 387 30.82 -7.32 -9.84
C VAL A 387 29.71 -8.36 -9.67
N THR A 388 30.02 -9.54 -9.13
CA THR A 388 29.10 -10.69 -9.01
C THR A 388 27.82 -10.32 -8.26
N GLU A 389 27.94 -9.80 -7.03
CA GLU A 389 26.79 -9.40 -6.20
C GLU A 389 26.02 -8.21 -6.79
N GLN A 390 26.72 -7.31 -7.51
CA GLN A 390 26.08 -6.18 -8.18
C GLN A 390 25.21 -6.64 -9.36
N ASN A 391 25.75 -7.48 -10.24
CA ASN A 391 25.06 -7.94 -11.45
C ASN A 391 23.94 -8.92 -11.11
N ALA A 392 24.14 -9.81 -10.14
CA ALA A 392 23.08 -10.66 -9.59
C ALA A 392 21.96 -9.80 -8.98
N GLY A 393 22.30 -8.82 -8.14
CA GLY A 393 21.33 -7.90 -7.53
C GLY A 393 20.52 -7.10 -8.57
N GLN A 394 21.16 -6.62 -9.63
CA GLN A 394 20.48 -5.95 -10.74
C GLN A 394 19.47 -6.88 -11.46
N ARG A 395 19.85 -8.14 -11.72
CA ARG A 395 18.95 -9.14 -12.35
C ARG A 395 17.76 -9.48 -11.45
N ASP A 396 18.00 -9.64 -10.15
CA ASP A 396 16.96 -9.90 -9.15
C ASP A 396 15.97 -8.73 -9.02
N VAL A 397 16.48 -7.49 -8.99
CA VAL A 397 15.65 -6.27 -9.02
C VAL A 397 14.86 -6.19 -10.34
N GLN A 398 15.48 -6.47 -11.49
CA GLN A 398 14.81 -6.44 -12.79
C GLN A 398 13.72 -7.53 -12.91
N ARG A 399 13.97 -8.74 -12.40
CA ARG A 399 12.94 -9.81 -12.29
C ARG A 399 11.78 -9.32 -11.44
N LEU A 400 12.06 -8.82 -10.23
CA LEU A 400 11.02 -8.39 -9.29
C LEU A 400 10.18 -7.21 -9.83
N ILE A 401 10.79 -6.25 -10.55
CA ILE A 401 10.05 -5.19 -11.26
C ILE A 401 9.17 -5.77 -12.38
N THR A 402 9.69 -6.75 -13.13
CA THR A 402 8.96 -7.45 -14.20
C THR A 402 7.78 -8.26 -13.64
N ASP A 403 7.94 -8.91 -12.49
CA ASP A 403 6.90 -9.67 -11.81
C ASP A 403 5.82 -8.72 -11.23
N ALA A 404 6.24 -7.67 -10.52
CA ALA A 404 5.33 -6.69 -9.93
C ALA A 404 4.51 -5.94 -10.99
N SER A 405 5.11 -5.57 -12.13
CA SER A 405 4.38 -4.96 -13.26
C SER A 405 3.36 -5.90 -13.94
N LYS A 406 3.48 -7.21 -13.74
CA LYS A 406 2.49 -8.22 -14.15
C LYS A 406 1.48 -8.57 -13.05
N GLY A 407 1.59 -7.95 -11.87
CA GLY A 407 0.76 -8.26 -10.69
C GLY A 407 1.22 -9.47 -9.88
N VAL A 408 2.39 -10.06 -10.19
CA VAL A 408 2.99 -11.15 -9.41
C VAL A 408 3.76 -10.53 -8.24
N LEU A 409 3.06 -10.26 -7.15
CA LEU A 409 3.57 -9.51 -5.99
C LEU A 409 4.13 -10.39 -4.86
N ASP A 410 4.12 -11.72 -4.99
CA ASP A 410 4.72 -12.64 -4.00
C ASP A 410 6.23 -12.86 -4.22
N SER A 411 6.77 -12.49 -5.38
CA SER A 411 8.22 -12.52 -5.65
C SER A 411 9.01 -11.65 -4.64
N ARG A 412 10.17 -12.14 -4.21
CA ARG A 412 11.10 -11.45 -3.30
C ARG A 412 12.54 -11.59 -3.80
N ILE A 413 13.41 -10.70 -3.35
CA ILE A 413 14.86 -10.82 -3.48
C ILE A 413 15.36 -11.61 -2.27
N ASP A 414 16.17 -12.65 -2.50
CA ASP A 414 16.80 -13.39 -1.41
C ASP A 414 18.01 -12.59 -0.90
N THR A 415 17.82 -11.90 0.22
CA THR A 415 18.82 -11.01 0.83
C THR A 415 19.99 -11.74 1.48
N GLU A 416 19.95 -13.07 1.65
CA GLU A 416 21.08 -13.82 2.25
C GLU A 416 22.23 -14.02 1.25
N ASN A 417 21.97 -13.93 -0.06
CA ASN A 417 22.98 -14.05 -1.12
C ASN A 417 23.75 -12.75 -1.41
N TYR A 418 23.48 -11.67 -0.68
CA TYR A 418 24.03 -10.34 -0.94
C TYR A 418 24.64 -9.73 0.32
N SER A 419 25.67 -8.90 0.14
CA SER A 419 26.27 -8.11 1.22
C SER A 419 26.00 -6.60 1.07
N GLY A 420 26.40 -5.83 2.09
CA GLY A 420 26.51 -4.37 2.04
C GLY A 420 25.28 -3.64 1.49
N PHE A 421 25.47 -2.92 0.39
CA PHE A 421 24.40 -2.12 -0.24
C PHE A 421 23.28 -2.99 -0.84
N MET A 422 23.61 -4.10 -1.52
CA MET A 422 22.62 -4.91 -2.23
C MET A 422 21.68 -5.64 -1.26
N ALA A 423 22.17 -6.11 -0.11
CA ALA A 423 21.34 -6.65 0.96
C ALA A 423 20.31 -5.63 1.48
N ASN A 424 20.75 -4.40 1.74
CA ASN A 424 19.88 -3.31 2.20
C ASN A 424 18.85 -2.90 1.14
N LEU A 425 19.24 -2.85 -0.13
CA LEU A 425 18.34 -2.56 -1.25
C LEU A 425 17.28 -3.65 -1.42
N GLY A 426 17.68 -4.92 -1.39
CA GLY A 426 16.77 -6.07 -1.45
C GLY A 426 15.77 -6.06 -0.28
N GLY A 427 16.24 -5.81 0.94
CA GLY A 427 15.38 -5.68 2.12
C GLY A 427 14.38 -4.53 2.03
N ALA A 428 14.80 -3.36 1.55
CA ALA A 428 13.92 -2.21 1.35
C ALA A 428 12.84 -2.48 0.29
N ILE A 429 13.21 -3.12 -0.83
CA ILE A 429 12.28 -3.51 -1.90
C ILE A 429 11.28 -4.57 -1.42
N ASN A 430 11.75 -5.60 -0.69
CA ASN A 430 10.90 -6.62 -0.08
C ASN A 430 9.90 -6.01 0.91
N GLY A 431 10.32 -5.03 1.71
CA GLY A 431 9.46 -4.30 2.64
C GLY A 431 8.42 -3.43 1.94
N LEU A 432 8.80 -2.75 0.85
CA LEU A 432 7.90 -1.96 0.02
C LEU A 432 6.82 -2.83 -0.62
N ILE A 433 7.19 -3.96 -1.25
CA ILE A 433 6.19 -4.86 -1.85
C ILE A 433 5.28 -5.46 -0.78
N SER A 434 5.82 -5.90 0.35
CA SER A 434 4.97 -6.48 1.42
C SER A 434 3.95 -5.47 1.96
N SER A 435 4.32 -4.18 2.01
CA SER A 435 3.41 -3.07 2.37
C SER A 435 2.32 -2.78 1.32
N ILE A 436 2.49 -3.23 0.07
CA ILE A 436 1.50 -3.13 -1.01
C ILE A 436 0.62 -4.40 -1.07
N VAL A 437 1.21 -5.57 -0.84
CA VAL A 437 0.53 -6.88 -0.88
C VAL A 437 -0.55 -7.01 0.18
N GLU A 438 -0.27 -6.66 1.44
CA GLU A 438 -1.25 -6.85 2.53
C GLU A 438 -2.58 -6.10 2.28
N PRO A 439 -2.60 -4.79 1.95
CA PRO A 439 -3.84 -4.08 1.62
C PRO A 439 -4.59 -4.69 0.42
N LEU A 440 -3.87 -5.15 -0.61
CA LEU A 440 -4.47 -5.73 -1.82
C LEU A 440 -5.10 -7.09 -1.55
N ASN A 441 -4.40 -7.98 -0.83
CA ASN A 441 -4.92 -9.30 -0.47
C ASN A 441 -6.11 -9.20 0.48
N GLN A 442 -6.13 -8.21 1.39
CA GLN A 442 -7.31 -7.95 2.22
C GLN A 442 -8.48 -7.37 1.41
N CYS A 443 -8.22 -6.47 0.45
CA CYS A 443 -9.23 -6.00 -0.48
C CYS A 443 -9.84 -7.15 -1.30
N GLN A 444 -9.02 -8.04 -1.85
CA GLN A 444 -9.45 -9.24 -2.58
C GLN A 444 -10.29 -10.19 -1.69
N SER A 445 -9.84 -10.46 -0.46
CA SER A 445 -10.54 -11.30 0.53
C SER A 445 -11.91 -10.74 0.90
N VAL A 446 -12.01 -9.43 1.11
CA VAL A 446 -13.28 -8.73 1.37
C VAL A 446 -14.18 -8.73 0.14
N MET A 447 -13.66 -8.46 -1.07
CA MET A 447 -14.44 -8.48 -2.31
C MET A 447 -14.94 -9.89 -2.69
N SER A 448 -14.18 -10.96 -2.44
CA SER A 448 -14.64 -12.34 -2.63
C SER A 448 -15.86 -12.62 -1.77
N LYS A 449 -15.79 -12.30 -0.47
CA LYS A 449 -16.89 -12.50 0.48
C LYS A 449 -18.13 -11.69 0.11
N VAL A 450 -17.96 -10.45 -0.39
CA VAL A 450 -19.05 -9.64 -0.93
C VAL A 450 -19.68 -10.27 -2.18
N ALA A 451 -18.89 -10.87 -3.07
CA ALA A 451 -19.37 -11.62 -4.23
C ALA A 451 -20.07 -12.95 -3.83
N GLU A 452 -19.66 -13.57 -2.73
CA GLU A 452 -20.31 -14.71 -2.07
C GLU A 452 -21.57 -14.30 -1.26
N GLY A 453 -21.94 -13.01 -1.28
CA GLY A 453 -23.13 -12.46 -0.62
C GLY A 453 -22.93 -12.03 0.84
N ASP A 454 -21.76 -12.21 1.43
CA ASP A 454 -21.48 -11.71 2.79
C ASP A 454 -21.22 -10.20 2.77
N LEU A 455 -22.22 -9.44 3.24
CA LEU A 455 -22.15 -7.98 3.36
C LEU A 455 -21.79 -7.52 4.77
N LYS A 456 -21.45 -8.43 5.71
CA LYS A 456 -21.03 -8.08 7.08
C LYS A 456 -19.56 -7.67 7.17
N VAL A 457 -18.76 -8.11 6.21
CA VAL A 457 -17.31 -7.86 6.16
C VAL A 457 -16.97 -6.37 5.97
N GLU A 458 -15.76 -6.02 6.38
CA GLU A 458 -15.15 -4.69 6.20
C GLU A 458 -13.62 -4.85 6.06
N MET A 459 -12.97 -3.95 5.33
CA MET A 459 -11.52 -3.79 5.37
C MET A 459 -11.11 -3.08 6.67
N PRO A 460 -9.96 -3.45 7.28
CA PRO A 460 -9.39 -2.73 8.41
C PRO A 460 -9.19 -1.22 8.19
N ASP A 461 -9.23 -0.44 9.28
CA ASP A 461 -8.98 1.01 9.27
C ASP A 461 -7.54 1.40 9.67
N ASN A 462 -6.65 0.43 9.88
CA ASN A 462 -5.24 0.66 10.24
C ASN A 462 -4.37 1.20 9.07
N TYR A 463 -4.87 1.15 7.84
CA TYR A 463 -4.17 1.66 6.67
C TYR A 463 -4.00 3.19 6.67
N GLN A 464 -3.00 3.65 5.92
CA GLN A 464 -2.67 5.07 5.75
C GLN A 464 -2.56 5.42 4.25
N GLY A 465 -2.51 6.72 3.94
CA GLY A 465 -2.43 7.21 2.56
C GLY A 465 -3.55 6.65 1.66
N ASP A 466 -3.18 6.28 0.44
CA ASP A 466 -4.14 5.82 -0.58
C ASP A 466 -4.74 4.44 -0.25
N PHE A 467 -4.07 3.60 0.54
CA PHE A 467 -4.66 2.36 1.05
C PHE A 467 -5.82 2.63 2.03
N LYS A 468 -5.76 3.73 2.80
CA LYS A 468 -6.93 4.18 3.59
C LYS A 468 -8.05 4.71 2.70
N GLN A 469 -7.73 5.35 1.57
CA GLN A 469 -8.74 5.77 0.59
C GLN A 469 -9.43 4.55 -0.06
N LEU A 470 -8.67 3.51 -0.40
CA LEU A 470 -9.18 2.23 -0.91
C LEU A 470 -10.08 1.53 0.12
N SER A 471 -9.62 1.36 1.37
CA SER A 471 -10.42 0.76 2.46
C SER A 471 -11.73 1.53 2.68
N ASN A 472 -11.68 2.87 2.72
CA ASN A 472 -12.88 3.71 2.82
C ASN A 472 -13.84 3.54 1.62
N ALA A 473 -13.33 3.44 0.39
CA ALA A 473 -14.16 3.25 -0.80
C ALA A 473 -14.81 1.85 -0.86
N VAL A 474 -14.07 0.82 -0.44
CA VAL A 474 -14.56 -0.56 -0.25
C VAL A 474 -15.66 -0.58 0.81
N ASN A 475 -15.38 -0.12 2.02
CA ASN A 475 -16.33 -0.15 3.13
C ASN A 475 -17.58 0.67 2.84
N ARG A 476 -17.45 1.85 2.19
CA ARG A 476 -18.60 2.65 1.76
C ARG A 476 -19.44 1.96 0.70
N SER A 477 -18.83 1.21 -0.24
CA SER A 477 -19.57 0.40 -1.21
C SER A 477 -20.37 -0.72 -0.53
N ILE A 478 -19.75 -1.41 0.43
CA ILE A 478 -20.42 -2.47 1.23
C ILE A 478 -21.58 -1.89 2.05
N ILE A 479 -21.38 -0.75 2.71
CA ILE A 479 -22.44 -0.05 3.47
C ILE A 479 -23.60 0.35 2.55
N ASN A 480 -23.32 0.93 1.37
CA ASN A 480 -24.36 1.28 0.40
C ASN A 480 -25.17 0.06 -0.07
N LEU A 481 -24.51 -1.08 -0.31
CA LEU A 481 -25.17 -2.34 -0.67
C LEU A 481 -25.99 -2.91 0.50
N ARG A 482 -25.44 -2.91 1.72
CA ARG A 482 -26.10 -3.33 2.96
C ARG A 482 -27.37 -2.51 3.23
N GLU A 483 -27.30 -1.19 3.05
CA GLU A 483 -28.46 -0.30 3.10
C GLU A 483 -29.48 -0.56 2.00
N MET A 484 -29.04 -0.81 0.76
CA MET A 484 -29.93 -1.10 -0.36
C MET A 484 -30.69 -2.41 -0.14
N VAL A 485 -29.98 -3.48 0.23
CA VAL A 485 -30.55 -4.77 0.60
C VAL A 485 -31.58 -4.61 1.72
N GLY A 486 -31.23 -3.91 2.81
CA GLY A 486 -32.17 -3.65 3.91
C GLY A 486 -33.44 -2.92 3.46
N LYS A 487 -33.31 -1.87 2.64
CA LYS A 487 -34.46 -1.10 2.11
C LYS A 487 -35.35 -1.92 1.18
N ILE A 488 -34.79 -2.85 0.40
CA ILE A 488 -35.57 -3.75 -0.45
C ILE A 488 -36.29 -4.78 0.43
N THR A 489 -35.60 -5.44 1.37
CA THR A 489 -36.23 -6.39 2.32
C THR A 489 -37.41 -5.76 3.09
N ASP A 490 -37.23 -4.54 3.62
CA ASP A 490 -38.28 -3.76 4.26
C ASP A 490 -39.47 -3.48 3.34
N SER A 491 -39.21 -3.15 2.08
CA SER A 491 -40.23 -2.81 1.09
C SER A 491 -41.00 -4.06 0.64
N THR A 492 -40.30 -5.15 0.36
CA THR A 492 -40.89 -6.43 -0.02
C THR A 492 -41.71 -7.04 1.12
N THR A 493 -41.27 -6.88 2.38
CA THR A 493 -42.06 -7.27 3.56
C THR A 493 -43.37 -6.47 3.65
N LYS A 494 -43.34 -5.16 3.34
CA LYS A 494 -44.56 -4.33 3.28
C LYS A 494 -45.49 -4.74 2.14
N VAL A 495 -44.94 -5.07 0.96
CA VAL A 495 -45.73 -5.60 -0.17
C VAL A 495 -46.39 -6.93 0.18
N ALA A 496 -45.68 -7.86 0.84
CA ALA A 496 -46.24 -9.13 1.26
C ALA A 496 -47.38 -8.95 2.30
N SER A 497 -47.22 -8.06 3.28
CA SER A 497 -48.27 -7.72 4.25
C SER A 497 -49.49 -7.09 3.58
N ALA A 498 -49.29 -6.08 2.73
CA ALA A 498 -50.39 -5.42 2.01
C ALA A 498 -51.11 -6.37 1.05
N SER A 499 -50.40 -7.32 0.43
CA SER A 499 -51.00 -8.34 -0.45
C SER A 499 -51.90 -9.32 0.33
N ASN A 500 -51.52 -9.66 1.57
CA ASN A 500 -52.42 -10.40 2.48
C ASN A 500 -53.63 -9.57 2.90
N GLU A 501 -53.45 -8.28 3.23
CA GLU A 501 -54.53 -7.37 3.63
C GLU A 501 -55.56 -7.16 2.50
N ILE A 502 -55.10 -7.06 1.25
CA ILE A 502 -55.99 -7.02 0.07
C ILE A 502 -56.67 -8.37 -0.15
N ALA A 503 -55.99 -9.50 0.06
CA ALA A 503 -56.61 -10.83 -0.06
C ALA A 503 -57.71 -11.06 1.00
N GLU A 504 -57.50 -10.60 2.23
CA GLU A 504 -58.50 -10.63 3.31
C GLU A 504 -59.68 -9.69 2.99
N GLY A 505 -59.42 -8.46 2.52
CA GLY A 505 -60.45 -7.52 2.08
C GLY A 505 -61.25 -7.97 0.85
N ASN A 506 -60.64 -8.73 -0.07
CA ASN A 506 -61.36 -9.35 -1.18
C ASN A 506 -62.27 -10.51 -0.71
N SER A 507 -61.90 -11.19 0.39
CA SER A 507 -62.76 -12.24 0.97
C SER A 507 -64.03 -11.64 1.58
N ASP A 508 -63.93 -10.53 2.33
CA ASP A 508 -65.07 -9.73 2.80
C ASP A 508 -65.93 -9.23 1.63
N LEU A 509 -65.29 -8.76 0.56
CA LEU A 509 -66.00 -8.31 -0.63
C LEU A 509 -66.68 -9.46 -1.39
N SER A 510 -66.14 -10.69 -1.36
CA SER A 510 -66.80 -11.88 -1.93
C SER A 510 -68.07 -12.22 -1.15
N GLU A 511 -67.95 -12.39 0.17
CA GLU A 511 -69.05 -12.74 1.07
C GLU A 511 -70.20 -11.72 0.94
N ARG A 512 -69.87 -10.43 0.92
CA ARG A 512 -70.85 -9.35 0.73
C ARG A 512 -71.42 -9.24 -0.69
N THR A 513 -70.70 -9.72 -1.71
CA THR A 513 -71.23 -9.81 -3.09
C THR A 513 -72.20 -10.99 -3.21
N GLU A 514 -71.94 -12.09 -2.51
CA GLU A 514 -72.84 -13.25 -2.40
C GLU A 514 -74.11 -12.90 -1.60
N GLU A 515 -73.99 -12.18 -0.46
CA GLU A 515 -75.15 -11.63 0.26
C GLU A 515 -75.96 -10.67 -0.61
N GLN A 516 -75.29 -9.80 -1.39
CA GLN A 516 -75.97 -8.86 -2.30
C GLN A 516 -76.71 -9.59 -3.43
N ALA A 517 -76.11 -10.64 -4.01
CA ALA A 517 -76.77 -11.48 -5.01
C ALA A 517 -78.03 -12.15 -4.45
N SER A 518 -77.93 -12.79 -3.28
CA SER A 518 -79.08 -13.40 -2.60
C SER A 518 -80.19 -12.37 -2.28
N SER A 519 -79.80 -11.16 -1.87
CA SER A 519 -80.74 -10.05 -1.60
C SER A 519 -81.43 -9.55 -2.87
N LEU A 520 -80.73 -9.55 -4.01
CA LEU A 520 -81.28 -9.20 -5.32
C LEU A 520 -82.24 -10.29 -5.83
N GLU A 521 -81.96 -11.58 -5.62
CA GLU A 521 -82.90 -12.67 -5.94
C GLU A 521 -84.21 -12.55 -5.15
N GLU A 522 -84.16 -12.35 -3.83
CA GLU A 522 -85.37 -12.17 -3.00
C GLU A 522 -86.14 -10.89 -3.39
N THR A 523 -85.42 -9.81 -3.73
CA THR A 523 -86.04 -8.57 -4.23
C THR A 523 -86.70 -8.78 -5.59
N ALA A 524 -86.05 -9.49 -6.53
CA ALA A 524 -86.59 -9.77 -7.86
C ALA A 524 -87.87 -10.61 -7.77
N ALA A 525 -87.86 -11.69 -6.97
CA ALA A 525 -89.05 -12.51 -6.72
C ALA A 525 -90.20 -11.68 -6.10
N SER A 526 -89.88 -10.80 -5.14
CA SER A 526 -90.85 -9.87 -4.55
C SER A 526 -91.44 -8.90 -5.57
N MET A 527 -90.63 -8.44 -6.54
CA MET A 527 -91.10 -7.59 -7.64
C MET A 527 -91.95 -8.35 -8.65
N GLU A 528 -91.68 -9.64 -8.93
CA GLU A 528 -92.57 -10.48 -9.75
C GLU A 528 -93.95 -10.65 -9.09
N GLU A 529 -94.00 -10.97 -7.80
CA GLU A 529 -95.27 -11.08 -7.05
C GLU A 529 -96.02 -9.74 -6.99
N MET A 530 -95.30 -8.63 -6.82
CA MET A 530 -95.89 -7.29 -6.86
C MET A 530 -96.42 -6.93 -8.25
N THR A 531 -95.70 -7.30 -9.33
CA THR A 531 -96.15 -7.12 -10.72
C THR A 531 -97.44 -7.89 -10.98
N ALA A 532 -97.49 -9.16 -10.58
CA ALA A 532 -98.67 -10.00 -10.69
C ALA A 532 -99.87 -9.41 -9.91
N THR A 533 -99.63 -8.95 -8.69
CA THR A 533 -100.65 -8.34 -7.82
C THR A 533 -101.20 -7.03 -8.39
N VAL A 534 -100.34 -6.13 -8.87
CA VAL A 534 -100.77 -4.86 -9.49
C VAL A 534 -101.55 -5.11 -10.78
N LYS A 535 -101.12 -6.08 -11.60
CA LYS A 535 -101.87 -6.49 -12.79
C LYS A 535 -103.24 -7.06 -12.43
N GLN A 536 -103.32 -7.93 -11.42
CA GLN A 536 -104.59 -8.48 -10.92
C GLN A 536 -105.51 -7.38 -10.36
N ASN A 537 -104.97 -6.34 -9.73
CA ASN A 537 -105.73 -5.17 -9.28
C ASN A 537 -106.31 -4.37 -10.45
N ALA A 538 -105.56 -4.19 -11.54
CA ALA A 538 -106.05 -3.52 -12.76
C ALA A 538 -107.19 -4.33 -13.43
N GLU A 539 -106.98 -5.64 -13.64
CA GLU A 539 -108.01 -6.55 -14.19
C GLU A 539 -109.26 -6.61 -13.29
N GLY A 540 -109.06 -6.66 -11.97
CA GLY A 540 -110.13 -6.61 -10.98
C GLY A 540 -110.90 -5.28 -10.97
N ALA A 541 -110.21 -4.16 -11.16
CA ALA A 541 -110.82 -2.84 -11.30
C ALA A 541 -111.64 -2.73 -12.60
N GLU A 542 -111.13 -3.20 -13.74
CA GLU A 542 -111.91 -3.22 -14.99
C GLU A 542 -113.20 -4.05 -14.84
N ALA A 543 -113.09 -5.25 -14.26
CA ALA A 543 -114.24 -6.11 -13.99
C ALA A 543 -115.26 -5.48 -13.02
N ALA A 544 -114.79 -4.83 -11.95
CA ALA A 544 -115.65 -4.13 -10.99
C ALA A 544 -116.33 -2.91 -11.62
N ASN A 545 -115.64 -2.14 -12.46
CA ASN A 545 -116.21 -0.98 -13.14
C ASN A 545 -117.37 -1.38 -14.05
N LYS A 546 -117.18 -2.45 -14.84
CA LYS A 546 -118.21 -3.01 -15.70
C LYS A 546 -119.42 -3.53 -14.91
N LEU A 547 -119.19 -4.13 -13.75
CA LEU A 547 -120.27 -4.59 -12.86
C LEU A 547 -121.08 -3.41 -12.29
N SER A 548 -120.41 -2.32 -11.91
CA SER A 548 -121.05 -1.06 -11.49
C SER A 548 -121.83 -0.41 -12.62
N GLU A 549 -121.30 -0.38 -13.85
CA GLU A 549 -122.01 0.15 -15.02
C GLU A 549 -123.33 -0.63 -15.28
N ASP A 550 -123.28 -1.96 -15.21
CA ASP A 550 -124.45 -2.83 -15.34
C ASP A 550 -125.40 -2.79 -14.14
N ALA A 551 -124.93 -2.43 -12.94
CA ALA A 551 -125.76 -2.16 -11.78
C ALA A 551 -126.50 -0.82 -11.91
N SER A 552 -125.80 0.24 -12.36
CA SER A 552 -126.37 1.57 -12.61
C SER A 552 -127.47 1.51 -13.68
N LYS A 553 -127.23 0.84 -14.82
CA LYS A 553 -128.25 0.60 -15.86
C LYS A 553 -129.51 -0.11 -15.32
N LYS A 554 -129.35 -1.05 -14.38
CA LYS A 554 -130.48 -1.76 -13.74
C LYS A 554 -131.22 -0.86 -12.75
N ALA A 555 -130.52 -0.06 -11.94
CA ALA A 555 -131.11 0.89 -11.01
C ALA A 555 -131.89 1.99 -11.76
N GLN A 556 -131.31 2.57 -12.81
CA GLN A 556 -131.97 3.57 -13.66
C GLN A 556 -133.23 3.02 -14.33
N LYS A 557 -133.17 1.80 -14.91
CA LYS A 557 -134.36 1.12 -15.44
C LYS A 557 -135.41 0.81 -14.35
N GLY A 558 -134.98 0.60 -13.10
CA GLY A 558 -135.87 0.53 -11.95
C GLY A 558 -136.59 1.87 -11.71
N GLY A 559 -135.85 2.97 -11.73
CA GLY A 559 -136.38 4.34 -11.66
C GLY A 559 -137.40 4.64 -12.76
N ASP A 560 -137.13 4.26 -14.01
CA ASP A 560 -138.08 4.40 -15.13
C ASP A 560 -139.43 3.69 -14.85
N VAL A 561 -139.38 2.46 -14.33
CA VAL A 561 -140.57 1.66 -13.99
C VAL A 561 -141.32 2.25 -12.79
N VAL A 562 -140.59 2.75 -11.79
CA VAL A 562 -141.19 3.43 -10.63
C VAL A 562 -141.84 4.76 -11.04
N SER A 563 -141.21 5.55 -11.91
CA SER A 563 -141.79 6.78 -12.46
C SER A 563 -143.09 6.51 -13.22
N GLN A 564 -143.14 5.45 -14.03
CA GLN A 564 -144.37 4.99 -14.69
C GLN A 564 -145.45 4.58 -13.68
N ALA A 565 -145.07 3.94 -12.57
CA ALA A 565 -145.99 3.58 -11.49
C ALA A 565 -146.53 4.80 -10.72
N VAL A 566 -145.73 5.86 -10.49
CA VAL A 566 -146.21 7.14 -9.94
C VAL A 566 -147.24 7.77 -10.87
N SER A 567 -146.97 7.81 -12.19
CA SER A 567 -147.93 8.33 -13.19
C SER A 567 -149.25 7.56 -13.14
N ALA A 568 -149.20 6.23 -13.13
CA ALA A 568 -150.40 5.40 -13.04
C ALA A 568 -151.18 5.60 -11.72
N MET A 569 -150.50 5.74 -10.58
CA MET A 569 -151.14 6.06 -9.30
C MET A 569 -151.77 7.46 -9.31
N GLY A 570 -151.15 8.44 -9.98
CA GLY A 570 -151.72 9.77 -10.21
C GLY A 570 -153.01 9.73 -11.04
N GLU A 571 -153.03 8.95 -12.11
CA GLU A 571 -154.23 8.72 -12.93
C GLU A 571 -155.35 8.03 -12.13
N ILE A 572 -155.03 6.99 -11.34
CA ILE A 572 -155.98 6.31 -10.45
C ILE A 572 -156.53 7.29 -9.40
N ASN A 573 -155.69 8.12 -8.79
CA ASN A 573 -156.10 9.14 -7.81
C ASN A 573 -157.08 10.15 -8.44
N GLN A 574 -156.81 10.60 -9.68
CA GLN A 574 -157.70 11.49 -10.41
C GLN A 574 -159.03 10.80 -10.80
N ALA A 575 -158.99 9.52 -11.19
CA ALA A 575 -160.19 8.73 -11.49
C ALA A 575 -161.07 8.54 -10.24
N SER A 576 -160.48 8.17 -9.10
CA SER A 576 -161.19 8.00 -7.84
C SER A 576 -161.83 9.31 -7.34
N LYS A 577 -161.17 10.46 -7.53
CA LYS A 577 -161.77 11.79 -7.25
C LYS A 577 -162.98 12.07 -8.14
N LYS A 578 -162.88 11.85 -9.45
CA LYS A 578 -164.03 11.97 -10.38
C LYS A 578 -165.21 11.07 -9.98
N ILE A 579 -164.94 9.87 -9.46
CA ILE A 579 -165.98 8.98 -8.92
C ILE A 579 -166.62 9.58 -7.65
N ALA A 580 -165.82 10.13 -6.73
CA ALA A 580 -166.35 10.80 -5.52
C ALA A 580 -167.25 12.00 -5.84
N ASP A 581 -166.93 12.75 -6.90
CA ASP A 581 -167.76 13.85 -7.41
C ASP A 581 -169.10 13.32 -7.98
N ILE A 582 -169.05 12.30 -8.85
CA ILE A 582 -170.25 11.65 -9.42
C ILE A 582 -171.16 11.08 -8.31
N ILE A 583 -170.58 10.41 -7.32
CA ILE A 583 -171.33 9.85 -6.19
C ILE A 583 -171.96 10.97 -5.33
N SER A 584 -171.31 12.13 -5.21
CA SER A 584 -171.88 13.30 -4.53
C SER A 584 -173.07 13.89 -5.30
N VAL A 585 -173.05 13.87 -6.63
CA VAL A 585 -174.21 14.24 -7.47
C VAL A 585 -175.34 13.20 -7.35
N ILE A 586 -175.02 11.91 -7.21
CA ILE A 586 -176.04 10.86 -6.99
C ILE A 586 -176.71 11.01 -5.61
N ASP A 587 -175.94 11.36 -4.56
CA ASP A 587 -176.47 11.69 -3.23
C ASP A 587 -177.37 12.94 -3.28
N GLU A 588 -176.99 13.98 -4.04
CA GLU A 588 -177.85 15.15 -4.26
C GLU A 588 -179.14 14.78 -5.01
N ILE A 589 -179.07 13.99 -6.09
CA ILE A 589 -180.25 13.51 -6.83
C ILE A 589 -181.16 12.69 -5.92
N ALA A 590 -180.60 11.85 -5.03
CA ALA A 590 -181.35 11.10 -4.04
C ALA A 590 -182.04 12.03 -3.03
N PHE A 591 -181.35 13.06 -2.53
CA PHE A 591 -181.92 14.07 -1.63
C PHE A 591 -183.05 14.87 -2.30
N GLN A 592 -182.84 15.37 -3.53
CA GLN A 592 -183.86 16.05 -4.32
C GLN A 592 -185.06 15.14 -4.60
N THR A 593 -184.84 13.86 -4.91
CA THR A 593 -185.91 12.87 -5.13
C THR A 593 -186.72 12.62 -3.85
N ASN A 594 -186.07 12.53 -2.69
CA ASN A 594 -186.74 12.42 -1.39
C ASN A 594 -187.57 13.68 -1.04
N LEU A 595 -187.12 14.89 -1.44
CA LEU A 595 -187.92 16.12 -1.30
C LEU A 595 -189.10 16.17 -2.27
N LEU A 596 -188.91 15.78 -3.54
CA LEU A 596 -190.00 15.67 -4.52
C LEU A 596 -191.05 14.65 -4.07
N ALA A 597 -190.62 13.50 -3.54
CA ALA A 597 -191.50 12.47 -2.99
C ALA A 597 -192.24 12.95 -1.73
N LEU A 598 -191.60 13.73 -0.86
CA LEU A 598 -192.26 14.38 0.28
C LEU A 598 -193.34 15.36 -0.19
N ASN A 599 -193.04 16.22 -1.16
CA ASN A 599 -194.01 17.17 -1.72
C ASN A 599 -195.18 16.45 -2.40
N ALA A 600 -194.91 15.38 -3.15
CA ALA A 600 -195.94 14.53 -3.77
C ALA A 600 -196.82 13.83 -2.73
N ALA A 601 -196.25 13.34 -1.62
CA ALA A 601 -197.01 12.75 -0.52
C ALA A 601 -197.91 13.78 0.20
N VAL A 602 -197.43 15.03 0.36
CA VAL A 602 -198.22 16.13 0.93
C VAL A 602 -199.40 16.51 0.03
N GLU A 603 -199.17 16.70 -1.27
CA GLU A 603 -200.25 17.06 -2.20
C GLU A 603 -201.23 15.89 -2.43
N ALA A 604 -200.75 14.64 -2.38
CA ALA A 604 -201.60 13.45 -2.38
C ALA A 604 -202.48 13.37 -1.12
N ALA A 605 -201.96 13.72 0.07
CA ALA A 605 -202.77 13.82 1.28
C ALA A 605 -203.81 14.96 1.19
N ARG A 606 -203.44 16.08 0.54
CA ARG A 606 -204.32 17.23 0.27
C ARG A 606 -205.47 16.90 -0.69
N ALA A 607 -205.27 15.95 -1.61
CA ALA A 607 -206.29 15.44 -2.52
C ALA A 607 -207.26 14.42 -1.90
N GLY A 608 -207.08 14.05 -0.63
CA GLY A 608 -207.97 13.12 0.09
C GLY A 608 -207.98 11.70 -0.50
N GLU A 609 -209.15 11.05 -0.52
CA GLU A 609 -209.29 9.67 -1.02
C GLU A 609 -208.79 9.48 -2.46
N GLN A 610 -208.94 10.48 -3.33
CA GLN A 610 -208.46 10.43 -4.72
C GLN A 610 -206.92 10.41 -4.82
N GLY A 611 -206.22 10.89 -3.78
CA GLY A 611 -204.76 10.89 -3.72
C GLY A 611 -204.13 9.59 -3.23
N ARG A 612 -204.89 8.61 -2.72
CA ARG A 612 -204.33 7.43 -2.03
C ARG A 612 -203.36 6.61 -2.88
N GLY A 613 -203.61 6.46 -4.18
CA GLY A 613 -202.67 5.80 -5.10
C GLY A 613 -201.35 6.56 -5.24
N PHE A 614 -201.41 7.88 -5.40
CA PHE A 614 -200.22 8.74 -5.46
C PHE A 614 -199.44 8.76 -4.14
N ALA A 615 -200.12 8.71 -2.99
CA ALA A 615 -199.47 8.66 -1.68
C ALA A 615 -198.61 7.40 -1.50
N VAL A 616 -199.07 6.24 -1.98
CA VAL A 616 -198.29 4.98 -1.94
C VAL A 616 -197.07 5.07 -2.87
N VAL A 617 -197.24 5.55 -4.11
CA VAL A 617 -196.13 5.74 -5.05
C VAL A 617 -195.11 6.74 -4.51
N ALA A 618 -195.55 7.85 -3.91
CA ALA A 618 -194.67 8.82 -3.25
C ALA A 618 -193.92 8.20 -2.06
N GLY A 619 -194.56 7.34 -1.28
CA GLY A 619 -193.91 6.58 -0.21
C GLY A 619 -192.80 5.66 -0.73
N GLU A 620 -193.05 4.92 -1.81
CA GLU A 620 -192.06 4.00 -2.39
C GLU A 620 -190.91 4.74 -3.08
N VAL A 621 -191.18 5.82 -3.82
CA VAL A 621 -190.13 6.69 -4.39
C VAL A 621 -189.28 7.32 -3.29
N ARG A 622 -189.87 7.68 -2.14
CA ARG A 622 -189.12 8.18 -0.98
C ARG A 622 -188.24 7.10 -0.35
N SER A 623 -188.78 5.88 -0.16
CA SER A 623 -188.04 4.71 0.32
C SER A 623 -186.83 4.40 -0.57
N LEU A 624 -187.05 4.37 -1.90
CA LEU A 624 -185.99 4.19 -2.89
C LEU A 624 -184.94 5.32 -2.81
N ALA A 625 -185.37 6.58 -2.72
CA ALA A 625 -184.46 7.71 -2.59
C ALA A 625 -183.60 7.65 -1.31
N GLN A 626 -184.19 7.28 -0.16
CA GLN A 626 -183.43 7.08 1.08
C GLN A 626 -182.43 5.92 0.99
N ARG A 627 -182.79 4.82 0.30
CA ARG A 627 -181.86 3.71 0.02
C ARG A 627 -180.73 4.12 -0.93
N SER A 628 -181.02 4.91 -1.95
CA SER A 628 -180.01 5.45 -2.88
C SER A 628 -179.04 6.40 -2.18
N ALA A 629 -179.50 7.27 -1.29
CA ALA A 629 -178.62 8.14 -0.48
C ALA A 629 -177.74 7.31 0.48
N GLY A 630 -178.30 6.26 1.11
CA GLY A 630 -177.52 5.33 1.94
C GLY A 630 -176.39 4.65 1.16
N ALA A 631 -176.72 4.05 0.01
CA ALA A 631 -175.75 3.40 -0.86
C ALA A 631 -174.72 4.39 -1.45
N ALA A 632 -175.14 5.60 -1.84
CA ALA A 632 -174.24 6.66 -2.30
C ALA A 632 -173.24 7.05 -1.21
N LYS A 633 -173.70 7.17 0.05
CA LYS A 633 -172.82 7.43 1.18
C LYS A 633 -171.82 6.29 1.42
N GLU A 634 -172.27 5.04 1.43
CA GLU A 634 -171.38 3.87 1.60
C GLU A 634 -170.29 3.82 0.50
N ILE A 635 -170.66 4.08 -0.76
CA ILE A 635 -169.69 4.17 -1.86
C ILE A 635 -168.77 5.38 -1.68
N LYS A 636 -169.28 6.53 -1.22
CA LYS A 636 -168.48 7.73 -0.95
C LYS A 636 -167.42 7.51 0.12
N ASP A 637 -167.77 6.81 1.20
CA ASP A 637 -166.84 6.44 2.28
C ASP A 637 -165.79 5.42 1.79
N LEU A 638 -166.18 4.42 0.96
CA LEU A 638 -165.25 3.47 0.33
C LEU A 638 -164.29 4.12 -0.68
N ILE A 639 -164.79 5.06 -1.50
CA ILE A 639 -163.96 5.82 -2.45
C ILE A 639 -163.03 6.77 -1.70
N LYS A 640 -163.44 7.33 -0.56
CA LYS A 640 -162.57 8.13 0.32
C LYS A 640 -161.40 7.30 0.86
N ASP A 641 -161.64 6.13 1.45
CA ASP A 641 -160.55 5.24 1.89
C ASP A 641 -159.66 4.83 0.69
N SER A 642 -160.26 4.55 -0.47
CA SER A 642 -159.51 4.23 -1.70
C SER A 642 -158.60 5.38 -2.15
N VAL A 643 -159.05 6.64 -2.08
CA VAL A 643 -158.21 7.83 -2.36
C VAL A 643 -157.09 7.97 -1.33
N GLU A 644 -157.36 7.71 -0.05
CA GLU A 644 -156.34 7.74 1.02
C GLU A 644 -155.28 6.63 0.81
N LYS A 645 -155.68 5.39 0.48
CA LYS A 645 -154.72 4.31 0.16
C LYS A 645 -153.90 4.59 -1.09
N VAL A 646 -154.52 5.09 -2.16
CA VAL A 646 -153.80 5.43 -3.40
C VAL A 646 -152.86 6.62 -3.18
N SER A 647 -153.21 7.58 -2.32
CA SER A 647 -152.32 8.69 -1.99
C SER A 647 -151.09 8.22 -1.20
N GLU A 648 -151.24 7.33 -0.22
CA GLU A 648 -150.11 6.77 0.54
C GLU A 648 -149.29 5.80 -0.31
N GLY A 649 -149.94 4.98 -1.15
CA GLY A 649 -149.25 4.14 -2.13
C GLY A 649 -148.42 4.96 -3.13
N SER A 650 -148.98 6.06 -3.64
CA SER A 650 -148.23 7.01 -4.49
C SER A 650 -147.02 7.58 -3.76
N ARG A 651 -147.16 7.96 -2.49
CA ARG A 651 -146.07 8.51 -1.66
C ARG A 651 -144.93 7.51 -1.46
N LEU A 652 -145.25 6.25 -1.18
CA LEU A 652 -144.26 5.18 -1.00
C LEU A 652 -143.55 4.80 -2.31
N VAL A 653 -144.24 4.90 -3.46
CA VAL A 653 -143.64 4.66 -4.77
C VAL A 653 -142.73 5.83 -5.18
N ASP A 654 -143.12 7.07 -4.89
CA ASP A 654 -142.30 8.29 -5.09
C ASP A 654 -141.01 8.23 -4.24
N GLU A 655 -141.14 7.93 -2.95
CA GLU A 655 -140.01 7.69 -2.01
C GLU A 655 -139.09 6.55 -2.49
N SER A 656 -139.64 5.50 -3.10
CA SER A 656 -138.85 4.42 -3.71
C SER A 656 -138.08 4.87 -4.96
N GLY A 657 -138.59 5.88 -5.68
CA GLY A 657 -137.92 6.49 -6.84
C GLY A 657 -136.71 7.30 -6.42
N ASP A 658 -136.85 8.13 -5.38
CA ASP A 658 -135.74 8.90 -4.80
C ASP A 658 -134.60 8.00 -4.29
N VAL A 659 -134.94 6.87 -3.65
CA VAL A 659 -133.94 5.88 -3.21
C VAL A 659 -133.22 5.22 -4.40
N LEU A 660 -133.93 4.96 -5.51
CA LEU A 660 -133.30 4.41 -6.73
C LEU A 660 -132.38 5.43 -7.40
N ASN A 661 -132.72 6.71 -7.41
CA ASN A 661 -131.84 7.78 -7.88
C ASN A 661 -130.56 7.88 -7.04
N GLN A 662 -130.68 7.85 -5.71
CA GLN A 662 -129.52 7.84 -4.79
C GLN A 662 -128.62 6.61 -5.01
N ILE A 663 -129.17 5.46 -5.39
CA ILE A 663 -128.40 4.27 -5.77
C ILE A 663 -127.64 4.49 -7.09
N VAL A 664 -128.25 5.14 -8.09
CA VAL A 664 -127.57 5.48 -9.36
C VAL A 664 -126.38 6.41 -9.11
N ASP A 665 -126.57 7.46 -8.30
CA ASP A 665 -125.50 8.41 -7.93
C ASP A 665 -124.35 7.72 -7.18
N ALA A 666 -124.66 6.93 -6.15
CA ALA A 666 -123.66 6.22 -5.36
C ALA A 666 -122.87 5.18 -6.19
N VAL A 667 -123.52 4.49 -7.14
CA VAL A 667 -122.83 3.58 -8.06
C VAL A 667 -121.96 4.36 -9.07
N GLY A 668 -122.34 5.60 -9.41
CA GLY A 668 -121.51 6.53 -10.16
C GLY A 668 -120.22 6.92 -9.43
N GLU A 669 -120.32 7.28 -8.14
CA GLU A 669 -119.14 7.54 -7.29
C GLU A 669 -118.21 6.32 -7.21
N VAL A 670 -118.78 5.12 -7.03
CA VAL A 670 -118.02 3.86 -7.00
C VAL A 670 -117.31 3.60 -8.35
N SER A 671 -117.97 3.83 -9.49
CA SER A 671 -117.33 3.74 -10.82
C SER A 671 -116.16 4.71 -10.98
N ALA A 672 -116.32 5.95 -10.51
CA ALA A 672 -115.24 6.95 -10.54
C ALA A 672 -114.03 6.53 -9.66
N LEU A 673 -114.28 6.00 -8.45
CA LEU A 673 -113.23 5.46 -7.58
C LEU A 673 -112.50 4.27 -8.24
N ILE A 674 -113.22 3.36 -8.89
CA ILE A 674 -112.62 2.21 -9.58
C ILE A 674 -111.79 2.65 -10.79
N SER A 675 -112.23 3.67 -11.53
CA SER A 675 -111.45 4.28 -12.63
C SER A 675 -110.11 4.85 -12.13
N ASN A 676 -110.11 5.49 -10.95
CA ASN A 676 -108.89 5.97 -10.30
C ASN A 676 -107.97 4.81 -9.86
N ILE A 677 -108.52 3.71 -9.34
CA ILE A 677 -107.75 2.50 -8.98
C ILE A 677 -107.08 1.89 -10.22
N ASN A 678 -107.79 1.78 -11.34
CA ASN A 678 -107.22 1.24 -12.58
C ASN A 678 -106.08 2.14 -13.09
N SER A 679 -106.30 3.47 -13.10
CA SER A 679 -105.30 4.46 -13.51
C SER A 679 -104.03 4.39 -12.65
N ALA A 680 -104.19 4.33 -11.32
CA ALA A 680 -103.08 4.19 -10.38
C ALA A 680 -102.37 2.83 -10.49
N SER A 681 -103.09 1.75 -10.80
CA SER A 681 -102.51 0.42 -11.03
C SER A 681 -101.65 0.40 -12.30
N GLN A 682 -102.07 1.11 -13.36
CA GLN A 682 -101.30 1.25 -14.60
C GLN A 682 -100.03 2.11 -14.40
N GLU A 683 -100.09 3.14 -13.55
CA GLU A 683 -98.92 3.94 -13.13
C GLU A 683 -97.96 3.10 -12.27
N GLN A 684 -98.47 2.34 -11.29
CA GLN A 684 -97.68 1.40 -10.49
C GLN A 684 -96.98 0.35 -11.34
N ALA A 685 -97.66 -0.26 -12.32
CA ALA A 685 -97.05 -1.22 -13.24
C ALA A 685 -95.90 -0.60 -14.05
N THR A 686 -95.98 0.68 -14.38
CA THR A 686 -94.92 1.42 -15.09
C THR A 686 -93.72 1.68 -14.16
N GLY A 687 -93.96 2.13 -12.92
CA GLY A 687 -92.88 2.31 -11.94
C GLY A 687 -92.20 1.00 -11.52
N ILE A 688 -92.94 -0.11 -11.50
CA ILE A 688 -92.42 -1.46 -11.26
C ILE A 688 -91.47 -1.92 -12.38
N ASP A 689 -91.79 -1.62 -13.64
CA ASP A 689 -90.91 -1.87 -14.80
C ASP A 689 -89.62 -1.03 -14.76
N GLU A 690 -89.67 0.20 -14.26
CA GLU A 690 -88.46 1.01 -14.01
C GLU A 690 -87.60 0.45 -12.85
N ILE A 691 -88.24 -0.03 -11.77
CA ILE A 691 -87.54 -0.68 -10.64
C ILE A 691 -86.90 -2.01 -11.08
N SER A 692 -87.58 -2.80 -11.91
CA SER A 692 -87.06 -4.05 -12.46
C SER A 692 -85.75 -3.81 -13.25
N LYS A 693 -85.72 -2.79 -14.13
CA LYS A 693 -84.51 -2.38 -14.87
C LYS A 693 -83.39 -1.85 -13.97
N ALA A 694 -83.72 -1.30 -12.80
CA ALA A 694 -82.73 -0.92 -11.80
C ALA A 694 -82.12 -2.16 -11.11
N ILE A 695 -82.93 -3.20 -10.86
CA ILE A 695 -82.48 -4.49 -10.29
C ILE A 695 -81.61 -5.25 -11.30
N GLU A 696 -82.01 -5.36 -12.57
CA GLU A 696 -81.16 -5.94 -13.64
C GLU A 696 -79.76 -5.30 -13.67
N LYS A 697 -79.70 -3.98 -13.49
CA LYS A 697 -78.44 -3.24 -13.45
C LYS A 697 -77.65 -3.40 -12.16
N MET A 698 -78.32 -3.66 -11.02
CA MET A 698 -77.64 -4.04 -9.79
C MET A 698 -77.06 -5.46 -9.89
N ASP A 699 -77.74 -6.39 -10.56
CA ASP A 699 -77.19 -7.72 -10.87
C ASP A 699 -75.96 -7.61 -11.80
N GLU A 700 -76.03 -6.83 -12.90
CA GLU A 700 -74.87 -6.56 -13.77
C GLU A 700 -73.64 -6.06 -12.97
N MET A 701 -73.85 -5.13 -12.03
CA MET A 701 -72.78 -4.64 -11.14
C MET A 701 -72.34 -5.69 -10.11
N THR A 702 -73.21 -6.57 -9.66
CA THR A 702 -72.89 -7.65 -8.70
C THR A 702 -72.02 -8.72 -9.36
N GLN A 703 -72.35 -9.11 -10.60
CA GLN A 703 -71.52 -10.00 -11.42
C GLN A 703 -70.16 -9.36 -11.76
N GLN A 704 -70.12 -8.05 -12.06
CA GLN A 704 -68.86 -7.32 -12.25
C GLN A 704 -68.02 -7.28 -10.96
N ASN A 705 -68.65 -7.10 -9.78
CA ASN A 705 -67.95 -7.17 -8.50
C ASN A 705 -67.35 -8.55 -8.24
N ALA A 706 -68.07 -9.64 -8.52
CA ALA A 706 -67.55 -11.01 -8.38
C ALA A 706 -66.32 -11.25 -9.28
N ALA A 707 -66.38 -10.83 -10.54
CA ALA A 707 -65.24 -10.91 -11.47
C ALA A 707 -64.05 -10.03 -11.03
N LEU A 708 -64.31 -8.86 -10.43
CA LEU A 708 -63.28 -7.99 -9.86
C LEU A 708 -62.64 -8.61 -8.62
N VAL A 709 -63.41 -9.27 -7.75
CA VAL A 709 -62.92 -10.02 -6.58
C VAL A 709 -61.99 -11.16 -7.02
N GLU A 710 -62.37 -11.95 -8.02
CA GLU A 710 -61.54 -13.03 -8.56
C GLU A 710 -60.21 -12.48 -9.12
N GLN A 711 -60.30 -11.46 -9.99
CA GLN A 711 -59.12 -10.83 -10.60
C GLN A 711 -58.19 -10.18 -9.55
N ALA A 712 -58.75 -9.49 -8.55
CA ALA A 712 -57.98 -8.84 -7.49
C ALA A 712 -57.33 -9.87 -6.53
N THR A 713 -57.99 -11.00 -6.29
CA THR A 713 -57.47 -12.10 -5.46
C THR A 713 -56.30 -12.79 -6.16
N ALA A 714 -56.45 -13.11 -7.44
CA ALA A 714 -55.34 -13.59 -8.27
C ALA A 714 -54.16 -12.61 -8.29
N SER A 715 -54.43 -11.32 -8.50
CA SER A 715 -53.41 -10.27 -8.50
C SER A 715 -52.65 -10.16 -7.17
N SER A 716 -53.37 -10.27 -6.04
CA SER A 716 -52.78 -10.23 -4.71
C SER A 716 -51.98 -11.48 -4.38
N GLN A 717 -52.39 -12.65 -4.89
CA GLN A 717 -51.58 -13.86 -4.73
C GLN A 717 -50.28 -13.79 -5.53
N SER A 718 -50.30 -13.29 -6.77
CA SER A 718 -49.06 -13.01 -7.53
C SER A 718 -48.16 -12.00 -6.81
N LEU A 719 -48.67 -10.84 -6.37
CA LEU A 719 -47.86 -9.87 -5.60
C LEU A 719 -47.20 -10.47 -4.34
N ARG A 720 -47.86 -11.44 -3.69
CA ARG A 720 -47.29 -12.19 -2.57
C ARG A 720 -46.25 -13.23 -3.00
N GLU A 721 -46.39 -13.82 -4.18
CA GLU A 721 -45.45 -14.80 -4.74
C GLU A 721 -44.20 -14.12 -5.32
N GLU A 722 -44.32 -13.07 -6.14
CA GLU A 722 -43.21 -12.17 -6.50
C GLU A 722 -42.52 -11.58 -5.26
N GLY A 723 -43.29 -11.18 -4.23
CA GLY A 723 -42.73 -10.71 -2.97
C GLY A 723 -41.89 -11.78 -2.26
N LYS A 724 -42.34 -13.04 -2.29
CA LYS A 724 -41.59 -14.17 -1.73
C LYS A 724 -40.35 -14.51 -2.57
N GLU A 725 -40.42 -14.41 -3.89
CA GLU A 725 -39.27 -14.60 -4.78
C GLU A 725 -38.21 -13.51 -4.55
N LEU A 726 -38.60 -12.24 -4.45
CA LEU A 726 -37.70 -11.15 -4.09
C LEU A 726 -37.01 -11.41 -2.73
N LEU A 727 -37.74 -11.84 -1.69
CA LEU A 727 -37.13 -12.21 -0.41
C LEU A 727 -36.14 -13.38 -0.55
N ASN A 728 -36.44 -14.39 -1.38
CA ASN A 728 -35.52 -15.50 -1.64
C ASN A 728 -34.24 -15.02 -2.36
N LEU A 729 -34.36 -14.19 -3.40
CA LEU A 729 -33.23 -13.60 -4.14
C LEU A 729 -32.34 -12.75 -3.22
N ILE A 730 -32.97 -11.98 -2.30
CA ILE A 730 -32.24 -11.15 -1.35
C ILE A 730 -31.60 -11.98 -0.23
N SER A 731 -32.12 -13.17 0.10
CA SER A 731 -31.59 -14.05 1.16
C SER A 731 -30.16 -14.57 0.90
N PHE A 732 -29.68 -14.47 -0.35
CA PHE A 732 -28.27 -14.62 -0.70
C PHE A 732 -27.38 -13.61 0.05
N PHE A 733 -27.84 -12.37 0.19
CA PHE A 733 -27.09 -11.30 0.83
C PHE A 733 -27.21 -11.36 2.35
N ARG A 734 -26.14 -11.86 3.00
CA ARG A 734 -26.00 -11.88 4.45
C ARG A 734 -25.67 -10.48 4.95
N VAL A 735 -26.71 -9.69 5.21
CA VAL A 735 -26.61 -8.49 6.05
C VAL A 735 -26.66 -8.86 7.53
N ASP A 736 -26.29 -7.95 8.41
CA ASP A 736 -26.41 -8.16 9.86
C ASP A 736 -27.85 -8.44 10.29
N GLU A 737 -28.04 -9.37 11.23
CA GLU A 737 -29.32 -9.60 11.91
C GLU A 737 -29.57 -8.49 12.94
N ALA A 738 -29.62 -7.25 12.44
CA ALA A 738 -29.78 -6.02 13.20
C ALA A 738 -31.23 -5.86 13.70
N LYS A 739 -31.65 -6.79 14.57
CA LYS A 739 -32.90 -6.72 15.35
C LYS A 739 -34.18 -6.65 14.53
N ALA A 740 -34.20 -7.27 13.34
CA ALA A 740 -35.43 -7.77 12.72
C ALA A 740 -36.05 -8.97 13.48
N ALA A 741 -36.00 -8.92 14.82
CA ALA A 741 -36.81 -9.76 15.67
C ALA A 741 -38.25 -9.30 15.49
N ILE A 742 -38.92 -9.86 14.48
CA ILE A 742 -40.36 -9.75 14.29
C ILE A 742 -40.99 -10.23 15.59
N ARG A 743 -41.37 -9.26 16.43
CA ARG A 743 -42.31 -9.48 17.52
C ARG A 743 -43.62 -9.84 16.86
N THR A 744 -43.80 -11.12 16.54
CA THR A 744 -45.11 -11.70 16.28
C THR A 744 -46.02 -11.16 17.36
N PRO A 745 -47.06 -10.37 17.04
CA PRO A 745 -48.00 -9.94 18.05
C PRO A 745 -48.62 -11.23 18.58
N SER A 746 -48.18 -11.67 19.75
CA SER A 746 -48.75 -12.82 20.41
C SER A 746 -50.20 -12.47 20.62
N VAL A 747 -51.09 -13.09 19.83
CA VAL A 747 -52.53 -12.93 19.92
C VAL A 747 -52.96 -13.61 21.22
N ARG A 748 -52.65 -12.93 22.32
CA ARG A 748 -53.27 -13.11 23.62
C ARG A 748 -54.74 -12.93 23.36
N LYS A 749 -55.46 -14.04 23.18
CA LYS A 749 -56.91 -14.08 23.04
C LYS A 749 -57.50 -13.27 24.19
N GLN A 750 -57.82 -12.01 23.93
CA GLN A 750 -58.68 -11.25 24.82
C GLN A 750 -60.01 -11.97 24.75
N LYS A 751 -60.41 -12.48 25.91
CA LYS A 751 -61.70 -13.11 26.11
C LYS A 751 -62.74 -12.01 25.88
N THR A 752 -63.28 -11.93 24.67
CA THR A 752 -64.36 -11.00 24.33
C THR A 752 -65.50 -11.24 25.30
N GLU A 753 -65.82 -10.24 26.11
CA GLU A 753 -67.02 -10.28 26.94
C GLU A 753 -68.20 -9.94 26.03
N GLU A 754 -68.87 -10.99 25.56
CA GLU A 754 -70.02 -10.91 24.67
C GLU A 754 -71.19 -10.21 25.39
N PRO A 755 -71.80 -9.16 24.80
CA PRO A 755 -72.82 -8.37 25.47
C PRO A 755 -74.13 -9.16 25.56
N ALA A 756 -74.55 -9.49 26.78
CA ALA A 756 -75.76 -10.26 27.04
C ALA A 756 -77.04 -9.53 26.58
N GLN A 757 -77.57 -9.91 25.41
CA GLN A 757 -78.91 -9.53 24.95
C GLN A 757 -79.86 -10.74 24.90
N ARG A 758 -81.14 -10.48 25.14
CA ARG A 758 -82.19 -11.51 25.29
C ARG A 758 -82.92 -11.75 23.97
N SER A 759 -82.93 -12.99 23.47
CA SER A 759 -83.89 -13.43 22.42
C SER A 759 -84.06 -14.96 22.33
N SER A 760 -84.19 -15.67 23.47
CA SER A 760 -84.38 -17.13 23.51
C SER A 760 -85.82 -17.56 23.89
N LEU A 761 -86.80 -17.25 23.04
CA LEU A 761 -88.13 -17.87 23.08
C LEU A 761 -88.65 -18.16 21.67
N ARG A 762 -88.72 -19.47 21.33
CA ARG A 762 -89.77 -20.20 20.56
C ARG A 762 -89.17 -21.21 19.58
N LYS A 763 -89.75 -22.42 19.57
CA LYS A 763 -89.29 -23.66 18.88
C LYS A 763 -87.98 -24.23 19.49
N GLN A 764 -87.80 -25.55 19.59
CA GLN A 764 -88.67 -26.67 19.19
C GLN A 764 -88.55 -27.85 20.15
N GLU A 765 -89.67 -28.30 20.73
CA GLU A 765 -89.79 -29.65 21.31
C GLU A 765 -90.36 -30.59 20.22
N ALA A 766 -89.63 -31.64 19.85
CA ALA A 766 -90.17 -32.82 19.18
C ALA A 766 -89.12 -33.95 19.10
N ARG A 767 -89.46 -35.13 19.64
CA ARG A 767 -88.83 -36.45 19.40
C ARG A 767 -87.36 -36.62 19.86
N GLU A 768 -86.90 -37.81 20.23
CA GLU A 768 -87.60 -39.04 20.67
C GLU A 768 -86.72 -39.79 21.69
N THR A 769 -87.32 -40.69 22.47
CA THR A 769 -86.60 -41.49 23.49
C THR A 769 -86.05 -42.81 22.93
N VAL A 770 -85.10 -43.41 23.65
CA VAL A 770 -84.96 -44.87 23.99
C VAL A 770 -83.50 -45.40 23.93
N ARG A 771 -83.04 -46.03 25.04
CA ARG A 771 -81.84 -46.94 25.20
C ARG A 771 -80.43 -46.31 25.05
N THR A 772 -79.34 -46.76 25.72
CA THR A 772 -79.14 -47.77 26.82
C THR A 772 -77.83 -47.60 27.64
N SER A 773 -77.95 -47.62 28.98
CA SER A 773 -77.17 -48.38 30.00
C SER A 773 -75.63 -48.43 30.13
N SER A 774 -75.17 -48.57 31.40
CA SER A 774 -73.86 -49.10 31.90
C SER A 774 -72.64 -48.17 31.79
N ALA A 775 -71.62 -48.17 32.68
CA ALA A 775 -71.38 -48.70 34.05
C ALA A 775 -70.17 -47.89 34.65
N ARG A 776 -70.20 -47.37 35.90
CA ARG A 776 -70.00 -47.97 37.25
C ARG A 776 -68.52 -48.32 37.61
N LYS A 777 -68.10 -47.87 38.83
CA LYS A 777 -66.92 -48.31 39.66
C LYS A 777 -65.52 -47.79 39.24
N GLN A 778 -64.52 -47.56 40.13
CA GLN A 778 -64.47 -47.62 41.61
C GLN A 778 -63.34 -46.72 42.22
N GLU A 779 -63.33 -46.63 43.56
CA GLU A 779 -62.35 -46.12 44.57
C GLU A 779 -60.83 -46.22 44.23
N SER A 780 -59.88 -45.55 44.88
CA SER A 780 -59.71 -45.45 46.35
C SER A 780 -58.60 -44.50 46.89
N LYS A 781 -58.78 -44.03 48.13
CA LYS A 781 -57.79 -43.72 49.21
C LYS A 781 -56.66 -42.69 48.94
N GLU A 782 -56.45 -41.66 49.77
CA GLU A 782 -56.26 -41.56 51.24
C GLU A 782 -54.81 -41.87 51.72
N THR A 783 -54.11 -40.84 52.19
CA THR A 783 -53.15 -40.87 53.32
C THR A 783 -53.00 -39.44 53.87
N VAL A 784 -52.64 -39.29 55.14
CA VAL A 784 -52.70 -38.05 55.94
C VAL A 784 -51.33 -37.75 56.57
N ARG A 785 -51.19 -36.55 57.21
CA ARG A 785 -50.49 -36.25 58.49
C ARG A 785 -49.25 -35.30 58.47
N THR A 786 -49.47 -34.12 59.09
CA THR A 786 -48.60 -33.44 60.11
C THR A 786 -47.23 -32.84 59.71
N SER A 787 -46.68 -31.79 60.38
CA SER A 787 -47.21 -30.77 61.33
C SER A 787 -46.14 -29.72 61.71
N SER A 788 -46.55 -28.63 62.37
CA SER A 788 -45.72 -27.73 63.24
C SER A 788 -44.72 -26.81 62.51
N ALA A 789 -44.28 -25.65 63.03
CA ALA A 789 -44.61 -24.85 64.24
C ALA A 789 -44.30 -23.35 63.92
N ARG A 790 -45.13 -22.35 64.24
CA ARG A 790 -45.49 -21.74 65.56
C ARG A 790 -44.41 -20.79 66.15
N LYS A 791 -44.65 -19.47 66.11
CA LYS A 791 -44.62 -18.53 67.28
C LYS A 791 -44.81 -17.02 66.89
N GLN A 792 -45.79 -16.38 67.57
CA GLN A 792 -45.73 -15.10 68.33
C GLN A 792 -45.45 -13.76 67.59
N GLU A 793 -46.28 -12.71 67.70
CA GLU A 793 -46.69 -11.87 68.87
C GLU A 793 -45.56 -10.93 69.38
N SER A 794 -45.76 -9.64 69.69
CA SER A 794 -46.97 -8.75 69.67
C SER A 794 -46.60 -7.26 69.90
N LYS A 795 -47.59 -6.34 69.82
CA LYS A 795 -47.65 -5.01 70.52
C LYS A 795 -46.65 -3.89 70.13
N GLU A 796 -46.87 -2.60 70.43
CA GLU A 796 -48.09 -1.74 70.52
C GLU A 796 -47.72 -0.22 70.52
N THR A 797 -48.67 0.63 70.11
CA THR A 797 -49.02 1.97 70.65
C THR A 797 -47.95 3.04 71.00
N ILE A 798 -47.78 4.00 70.08
CA ILE A 798 -47.78 5.48 70.22
C ILE A 798 -47.09 6.17 71.44
N ARG A 799 -46.18 7.12 71.16
CA ARG A 799 -46.08 8.40 71.91
C ARG A 799 -45.53 9.56 71.05
N THR A 800 -45.66 10.80 71.54
CA THR A 800 -45.63 12.04 70.74
C THR A 800 -44.69 13.14 71.30
N SER A 801 -44.61 14.27 70.57
CA SER A 801 -43.84 15.51 70.85
C SER A 801 -42.35 15.46 70.45
N SER A 802 -41.68 16.58 70.15
CA SER A 802 -42.03 18.00 70.40
C SER A 802 -41.45 19.00 69.37
N GLU A 803 -42.16 20.14 69.20
CA GLU A 803 -41.65 21.48 68.79
C GLU A 803 -40.91 21.68 67.42
N ARG A 804 -40.91 22.85 66.74
CA ARG A 804 -41.44 24.21 67.02
C ARG A 804 -41.65 25.06 65.73
N LYS A 805 -42.71 25.90 65.70
CA LYS A 805 -42.86 27.30 65.15
C LYS A 805 -42.14 27.74 63.84
N LYS A 806 -42.63 28.64 62.97
CA LYS A 806 -43.93 29.36 62.71
C LYS A 806 -43.77 30.07 61.32
N ALA A 807 -44.79 30.16 60.45
CA ALA A 807 -45.68 31.34 60.23
C ALA A 807 -44.96 32.68 59.85
N THR A 808 -45.39 33.54 58.89
CA THR A 808 -46.68 33.63 58.14
C THR A 808 -46.65 34.67 56.99
N LYS A 809 -47.63 34.58 56.07
CA LYS A 809 -48.33 35.66 55.30
C LYS A 809 -47.76 36.31 54.02
N GLU A 810 -48.72 36.72 53.19
CA GLU A 810 -48.73 37.51 51.93
C GLU A 810 -48.78 39.04 52.25
N PRO A 811 -49.15 40.02 51.35
CA PRO A 811 -49.51 39.99 49.91
C PRO A 811 -49.01 41.17 48.99
N ILE A 812 -49.30 41.05 47.68
CA ILE A 812 -49.62 42.08 46.64
C ILE A 812 -48.93 43.48 46.67
N ARG A 813 -48.22 43.87 45.59
CA ARG A 813 -48.42 45.15 44.83
C ARG A 813 -47.51 45.37 43.59
N THR A 814 -48.07 46.01 42.56
CA THR A 814 -47.41 46.81 41.47
C THR A 814 -47.46 48.32 41.87
N PRO A 815 -47.01 49.37 41.10
CA PRO A 815 -46.55 49.46 39.69
C PRO A 815 -45.38 50.46 39.36
N SER A 816 -45.16 50.77 38.06
CA SER A 816 -44.64 52.07 37.50
C SER A 816 -43.16 52.50 37.74
N ILE A 817 -42.49 53.43 37.00
CA ILE A 817 -42.71 54.20 35.74
C ILE A 817 -41.36 54.77 35.19
N ARG A 818 -41.18 54.86 33.85
CA ARG A 818 -40.52 55.93 33.03
C ARG A 818 -40.58 55.49 31.55
N LYS A 819 -41.20 56.19 30.57
CA LYS A 819 -41.01 57.56 30.00
C LYS A 819 -39.67 57.71 29.25
N LYS A 820 -39.58 58.25 28.01
CA LYS A 820 -40.56 59.05 27.21
C LYS A 820 -40.15 59.17 25.70
N ASP A 821 -41.12 59.43 24.80
CA ASP A 821 -41.05 60.08 23.45
C ASP A 821 -40.14 59.45 22.34
N THR A 822 -40.21 59.72 21.01
CA THR A 822 -41.04 60.63 20.15
C THR A 822 -41.23 60.08 18.69
N GLU A 823 -41.82 60.88 17.78
CA GLU A 823 -42.43 60.54 16.48
C GLU A 823 -41.56 60.26 15.23
N ALA A 824 -42.21 59.54 14.30
CA ALA A 824 -42.02 59.34 12.84
C ALA A 824 -41.30 60.38 11.94
N LYS A 825 -40.73 59.90 10.80
CA LYS A 825 -41.01 60.44 9.44
C LYS A 825 -40.48 59.64 8.21
N LYS A 826 -41.34 59.63 7.17
CA LYS A 826 -41.17 59.68 5.69
C LYS A 826 -39.88 59.21 4.96
N ARG A 827 -40.16 58.44 3.89
CA ARG A 827 -39.46 58.31 2.59
C ARG A 827 -38.85 59.60 2.00
N LYS A 828 -37.76 59.45 1.21
CA LYS A 828 -37.48 60.04 -0.14
C LYS A 828 -36.09 59.53 -0.64
N SER A 829 -35.67 59.56 -1.92
CA SER A 829 -36.25 60.04 -3.20
C SER A 829 -35.41 59.57 -4.42
N VAL A 830 -36.05 59.35 -5.60
CA VAL A 830 -35.69 59.85 -7.00
C VAL A 830 -34.32 59.39 -7.58
N GLU A 831 -34.00 59.29 -8.89
CA GLU A 831 -34.61 59.59 -10.23
C GLU A 831 -35.48 58.44 -10.84
N GLU A 832 -36.40 58.57 -11.82
CA GLU A 832 -36.45 59.20 -13.18
C GLU A 832 -35.60 58.49 -14.26
N LYS A 833 -35.91 58.36 -15.56
CA LYS A 833 -37.02 58.69 -16.54
C LYS A 833 -36.81 57.78 -17.79
N THR A 834 -37.61 57.57 -18.84
CA THR A 834 -38.93 57.99 -19.43
C THR A 834 -39.42 56.78 -20.30
N VAL A 835 -40.70 56.44 -20.54
CA VAL A 835 -41.85 57.08 -21.24
C VAL A 835 -41.75 57.11 -22.80
N THR A 836 -42.89 56.84 -23.48
CA THR A 836 -43.13 56.66 -24.94
C THR A 836 -42.69 55.31 -25.54
N GLY A 837 -43.28 54.78 -26.63
CA GLY A 837 -44.40 55.23 -27.46
C GLY A 837 -44.92 54.12 -28.41
N ARG A 838 -46.14 54.25 -28.96
CA ARG A 838 -46.79 53.25 -29.84
C ARG A 838 -46.25 53.32 -31.28
N ASP A 839 -46.27 52.20 -32.03
CA ASP A 839 -47.32 51.98 -33.06
C ASP A 839 -47.34 50.55 -33.67
N LYS A 840 -48.21 50.35 -34.68
CA LYS A 840 -48.75 49.10 -35.27
C LYS A 840 -48.75 49.20 -36.82
N PRO A 841 -49.24 48.23 -37.63
CA PRO A 841 -49.42 46.78 -37.44
C PRO A 841 -48.93 45.92 -38.64
N ALA A 842 -49.05 44.58 -38.55
CA ALA A 842 -49.17 43.69 -39.73
C ALA A 842 -50.05 42.46 -39.43
N LYS A 843 -50.47 41.74 -40.49
CA LYS A 843 -51.37 40.55 -40.50
C LYS A 843 -50.60 39.28 -40.02
N GLU A 844 -51.17 38.08 -39.81
CA GLU A 844 -52.40 37.47 -40.37
C GLU A 844 -53.02 36.38 -39.45
N ASN A 845 -53.79 35.40 -39.98
CA ASN A 845 -54.93 34.78 -39.28
C ASN A 845 -54.82 33.24 -39.02
N LYS A 846 -54.91 32.84 -37.74
CA LYS A 846 -55.54 31.61 -37.17
C LYS A 846 -55.05 30.16 -37.53
N PRO A 847 -55.46 29.11 -36.76
CA PRO A 847 -54.69 27.84 -36.63
C PRO A 847 -55.42 26.53 -37.01
N VAL A 848 -54.64 25.44 -37.19
CA VAL A 848 -55.04 24.01 -37.35
C VAL A 848 -53.87 23.16 -36.76
N ILE A 849 -53.97 22.21 -35.82
CA ILE A 849 -54.86 21.05 -35.57
C ILE A 849 -54.73 19.91 -36.61
N SER A 850 -53.60 19.20 -36.67
CA SER A 850 -53.49 17.99 -37.52
C SER A 850 -52.50 16.86 -37.13
N GLU A 851 -51.62 17.00 -36.14
CA GLU A 851 -50.52 16.03 -35.96
C GLU A 851 -50.85 14.68 -35.27
N ARG A 852 -51.99 14.52 -34.60
CA ARG A 852 -52.37 13.23 -33.97
C ARG A 852 -52.84 12.14 -34.96
N ARG A 853 -52.91 12.42 -36.27
CA ARG A 853 -53.41 11.48 -37.29
C ARG A 853 -52.35 10.84 -38.21
N LYS A 854 -51.05 11.14 -38.05
CA LYS A 854 -49.97 10.53 -38.87
C LYS A 854 -49.41 9.22 -38.29
N ARG A 855 -49.23 9.13 -36.96
CA ARG A 855 -48.60 7.97 -36.28
C ARG A 855 -49.46 6.69 -36.19
N SER A 856 -50.71 6.70 -36.70
CA SER A 856 -51.59 5.52 -36.68
C SER A 856 -51.57 4.68 -37.96
N LYS A 857 -51.01 5.17 -39.08
CA LYS A 857 -50.94 4.40 -40.33
C LYS A 857 -49.74 3.44 -40.41
N GLU A 858 -48.57 3.86 -39.92
CA GLU A 858 -47.33 3.08 -40.05
C GLU A 858 -47.30 1.78 -39.23
N ARG A 859 -48.12 1.68 -38.17
CA ARG A 859 -48.29 0.42 -37.41
C ARG A 859 -49.26 -0.59 -38.02
N ALA A 860 -50.06 -0.21 -39.02
CA ALA A 860 -51.06 -1.09 -39.65
C ALA A 860 -50.49 -1.93 -40.81
N GLU A 861 -49.35 -1.54 -41.38
CA GLU A 861 -48.83 -2.13 -42.63
C GLU A 861 -47.83 -3.28 -42.39
N ALA A 862 -47.11 -3.26 -41.26
CA ALA A 862 -46.18 -4.32 -40.86
C ALA A 862 -46.87 -5.68 -40.60
N ALA A 863 -48.14 -5.68 -40.16
CA ALA A 863 -48.87 -6.89 -39.79
C ALA A 863 -49.42 -7.70 -40.98
N ARG A 864 -49.48 -7.13 -42.19
CA ARG A 864 -50.10 -7.76 -43.38
C ARG A 864 -49.14 -8.55 -44.28
N ARG A 865 -47.87 -8.71 -43.90
CA ARG A 865 -46.82 -9.33 -44.73
C ARG A 865 -46.37 -10.74 -44.31
N LYS A 866 -47.09 -11.41 -43.39
CA LYS A 866 -46.70 -12.73 -42.83
C LYS A 866 -47.71 -13.87 -43.03
N SER A 867 -48.67 -13.74 -43.96
CA SER A 867 -49.77 -14.71 -44.15
C SER A 867 -50.08 -15.08 -45.62
N ALA A 868 -49.09 -14.98 -46.53
CA ALA A 868 -49.31 -15.16 -47.98
C ALA A 868 -48.18 -15.91 -48.73
N ALA A 869 -47.77 -17.09 -48.24
CA ALA A 869 -47.04 -18.11 -49.01
C ALA A 869 -47.34 -19.50 -48.42
N LYS A 870 -47.56 -20.54 -49.25
CA LYS A 870 -48.19 -21.80 -48.79
C LYS A 870 -47.86 -23.02 -49.68
N ARG A 871 -47.20 -24.02 -49.08
CA ARG A 871 -47.05 -25.42 -49.53
C ARG A 871 -46.24 -25.65 -50.84
N VAL A 872 -46.00 -26.95 -51.11
CA VAL A 872 -45.12 -27.53 -52.15
C VAL A 872 -43.63 -27.35 -51.78
N ALA A 873 -42.76 -28.38 -51.80
CA ALA A 873 -42.92 -29.78 -52.22
C ALA A 873 -42.62 -30.80 -51.09
N ASN A 874 -42.87 -32.08 -51.37
CA ASN A 874 -42.32 -33.27 -50.72
C ASN A 874 -41.98 -34.28 -51.84
N SER A 875 -41.12 -35.28 -51.58
CA SER A 875 -40.48 -36.16 -52.57
C SER A 875 -39.39 -35.44 -53.43
N ASP A 876 -38.34 -36.09 -53.96
CA ASP A 876 -38.02 -37.53 -53.96
C ASP A 876 -36.52 -37.82 -54.21
N LEU A 877 -36.05 -39.03 -53.84
CA LEU A 877 -34.76 -39.69 -54.19
C LEU A 877 -33.40 -39.00 -53.83
N VAL A 878 -32.21 -39.63 -53.91
CA VAL A 878 -31.65 -40.94 -53.42
C VAL A 878 -30.17 -41.08 -53.92
N ILE A 879 -29.34 -41.91 -53.24
CA ILE A 879 -27.87 -42.14 -53.45
C ILE A 879 -26.97 -40.98 -52.95
N GLY A 880 -25.87 -41.20 -52.21
CA GLY A 880 -25.31 -42.45 -51.68
C GLY A 880 -24.03 -42.24 -50.83
N ASN A 881 -23.43 -43.34 -50.34
CA ASN A 881 -22.31 -43.36 -49.40
C ASN A 881 -21.02 -42.71 -49.95
N THR A 882 -20.26 -42.03 -49.06
CA THR A 882 -18.94 -42.51 -48.57
C THR A 882 -18.54 -41.78 -47.27
N ASP A 883 -17.66 -42.43 -46.51
CA ASP A 883 -17.15 -42.14 -45.16
C ASP A 883 -15.73 -42.76 -45.10
N PRO A 884 -14.75 -42.35 -44.26
CA PRO A 884 -14.45 -41.04 -43.66
C PRO A 884 -12.97 -40.59 -43.97
N ASP A 885 -12.39 -39.74 -43.11
CA ASP A 885 -10.95 -39.49 -42.85
C ASP A 885 -10.06 -38.65 -43.82
N ASP A 886 -9.12 -37.90 -43.19
CA ASP A 886 -8.11 -36.89 -43.63
C ASP A 886 -8.54 -35.43 -43.31
N GLU A 887 -8.08 -34.76 -42.23
CA GLU A 887 -6.71 -34.36 -41.79
C GLU A 887 -6.10 -33.12 -42.49
N TRP A 888 -5.42 -32.28 -41.67
CA TRP A 888 -4.49 -31.16 -41.96
C TRP A 888 -5.00 -29.74 -42.37
N GLU A 889 -4.70 -28.82 -41.44
CA GLU A 889 -4.08 -27.48 -41.61
C GLU A 889 -4.88 -26.21 -41.96
N GLU A 890 -4.22 -25.08 -41.64
CA GLU A 890 -4.74 -23.72 -41.45
C GLU A 890 -4.79 -22.90 -42.75
N PHE A 891 -5.81 -22.04 -42.91
CA PHE A 891 -5.66 -20.63 -43.33
C PHE A 891 -6.93 -19.79 -43.10
#